data_AF-A0A936LS35-F1
#
_entry.id   AF-A0A936LS35-F1
#
_cell.length_a   1.000
_cell.length_b   1.000
_cell.length_c   1.000
_cell.angle_alpha   90.00
_cell.angle_beta   90.00
_cell.angle_gamma   90.00
#
_symmetry.space_group_name_H-M   'P 1'
#
loop_
_entity.id
_entity.type
_entity.pdbx_description
1 polymer ?
#
loop_
_entity_poly.entity_id
_entity_poly.type
_entity_poly.pdbx_seq_one_letter_code
_entity_poly.pdbx_strand_id
1 'polypeptide(L)'
;MGAVLARDRWLPRALPKGHTNEPGEWQVPSLRAMSKAHSGEMHVTNNWGDTRMGIGFGRPVRVEGAWFAIQQTRGATAPAIRVLGYRDGLVVGETDWWDKFDVEPSFFAMDLRDVDRIEIIAQPAVNGAAWYALDDLTYIVFDESTGHGQRVVVDFEDLTHGQKLTGSSYAGLDWEIGGGVFPDDSGIPAPEDPRSLDERLSGLRGGSEDEGSGTRAVLPSLLGTVQGVIRGDAGQSSYPPDTCGAVGPNHAMVVVNTNVSVYNKSTGARIINTSLGAFLGPGGDPRVLFDQYSNRWIVISTEFNSGTRRIFLAVSTSADATGTWFKTSFATAQDTDTGRWPDYPTLGYDQNGLYIGAYMVGSPARMTLWAIDKAPLVASTPSLGTIVAFRGLTWEGALQPCITYGTASGAYVTSLQGASIRVRRVNFVPGSPSNFTLTEQGFVSIPAYAEPQPAPALGSGTNVDTVGSRLMMAVFRNNSIFTAHTVQVSGRAACRWYQLNPLTMSLVQSGTVSDSSLHYYFPSIMVNQYGHLAMGFSGSDANNYIGAYYTGRIATDPPGEMAAPVRYRAGAAPSNFMDSVGRNRWGDYSLTTLDPSNQTDMWTIQAYAHAASTWGTTFAKLTVGGDCNGNGIPDFQDIINGTSLDCNSNGVPDECDLTLGLSGDCNNNNIPDECDILTGIEIDCNGNLVPDACELLAGAPDCNLNNIPDDCDIATGFDPDCNFNAVPDSCDIAAGTVLDCNNNGVPDSCDVASGAVPDCNNNGIPDSCDLLLTAFSVDCNNNGIPDECDVAGGVAIDCDSNRIPDSCQLNPANKGLAGAYHAQPNLAGTPKGRIDSQVDFDFGTGPAWPGTTADNFSIRWTGYLQAAGFTGTYQFHTLARGGVRLWVDNQLIINQPGNTALTEFTGSLSLQSGQVYAISLDYLSGTGAAQVRLSWTPPGQAKAVIPSANLMPGRDCNGNGNLDACDFLGWFIDESPNYSPLAFGTVHTHTIVAPPNAVGDVTLIFTAFGDLNTDSEFVTALLNGTQVGGNLFIPGFDCAISTSVVTLSGATYNALKAGGDVVYTLTPSSGVSGTQCGGNPAATYVRVRTAYLRILSQDQNNNLIPDECETPAGCPGDMNCDGSVDFDDIDLFVEALGYAGGAGWPYPNCPWSNGDCNGDNDVTFDDIDAFVALIGSSCP
;
A
#
# COMPACT_ATOMS: atom_id res chain seq x y z
N MET A 1 25.91 -33.77 11.96
CA MET A 1 27.20 -34.48 11.77
C MET A 1 27.87 -33.91 10.52
N GLY A 2 29.01 -33.24 10.68
CA GLY A 2 30.03 -32.92 9.66
C GLY A 2 29.64 -32.00 8.48
N ALA A 3 30.43 -31.04 8.03
CA ALA A 3 31.66 -30.41 8.52
C ALA A 3 31.89 -29.15 7.67
N VAL A 4 32.04 -27.99 8.30
CA VAL A 4 32.87 -26.89 7.77
C VAL A 4 33.89 -26.51 8.83
N LEU A 5 35.11 -26.34 8.36
CA LEU A 5 36.41 -26.35 9.02
C LEU A 5 36.62 -25.08 9.89
N ALA A 6 36.92 -25.23 11.18
CA ALA A 6 38.28 -25.06 11.72
C ALA A 6 39.03 -23.78 11.29
N ARG A 7 38.84 -22.65 12.01
CA ARG A 7 39.90 -21.62 12.10
C ARG A 7 40.04 -20.78 13.39
N ASP A 8 39.12 -20.80 14.35
CA ASP A 8 39.23 -19.89 15.52
C ASP A 8 39.52 -20.59 16.88
N ARG A 9 40.50 -21.50 16.92
CA ARG A 9 40.91 -22.20 18.16
C ARG A 9 42.15 -21.64 18.88
N TRP A 10 42.61 -20.43 18.56
CA TRP A 10 43.87 -19.89 19.11
C TRP A 10 43.84 -18.43 19.61
N LEU A 11 42.76 -17.96 20.24
CA LEU A 11 42.85 -16.75 21.06
C LEU A 11 42.43 -17.05 22.52
N PRO A 12 43.39 -17.24 23.44
CA PRO A 12 43.07 -17.39 24.85
C PRO A 12 42.44 -16.10 25.40
N ARG A 13 41.44 -16.26 26.28
CA ARG A 13 40.94 -15.19 27.16
C ARG A 13 42.10 -14.49 27.87
N ALA A 14 42.14 -13.17 27.72
CA ALA A 14 42.94 -12.17 28.44
C ALA A 14 44.47 -12.25 28.32
N LEU A 15 45.07 -11.27 27.63
CA LEU A 15 46.15 -10.44 28.19
C LEU A 15 46.11 -9.03 27.56
N PRO A 16 45.90 -7.95 28.34
CA PRO A 16 46.08 -6.58 27.87
C PRO A 16 47.59 -6.33 27.73
N LYS A 17 48.03 -5.91 26.54
CA LYS A 17 49.41 -5.46 26.32
C LYS A 17 49.44 -4.33 25.29
N GLY A 18 48.91 -3.19 25.69
CA GLY A 18 49.35 -1.90 25.15
C GLY A 18 50.86 -1.73 25.36
N HIS A 19 51.48 -0.90 24.52
CA HIS A 19 52.92 -0.60 24.52
C HIS A 19 53.47 -0.07 25.87
N THR A 20 52.59 0.31 26.81
CA THR A 20 52.91 0.97 28.09
C THR A 20 52.25 0.35 29.34
N ASN A 21 51.57 -0.79 29.26
CA ASN A 21 50.67 -1.34 30.31
C ASN A 21 49.45 -0.46 30.65
N GLU A 22 49.18 0.60 29.87
CA GLU A 22 47.95 1.39 29.97
C GLU A 22 46.84 0.75 29.12
N PRO A 23 45.57 0.76 29.56
CA PRO A 23 44.43 0.31 28.74
C PRO A 23 44.23 1.24 27.53
N GLY A 24 43.70 0.69 26.43
CA GLY A 24 43.44 1.45 25.21
C GLY A 24 42.42 2.57 25.43
N GLU A 25 42.61 3.69 24.73
CA GLU A 25 41.71 4.84 24.83
C GLU A 25 41.42 5.44 23.45
N TRP A 26 40.14 5.68 23.16
CA TRP A 26 39.70 6.58 22.10
C TRP A 26 40.13 8.03 22.40
N GLN A 27 41.04 8.56 21.57
CA GLN A 27 41.55 9.92 21.72
C GLN A 27 41.89 10.55 20.36
N VAL A 28 41.60 11.85 20.23
CA VAL A 28 42.09 12.66 19.12
C VAL A 28 43.61 12.84 19.26
N PRO A 29 44.41 12.47 18.25
CA PRO A 29 45.86 12.49 18.37
C PRO A 29 46.39 13.93 18.43
N SER A 30 47.56 14.11 19.04
CA SER A 30 48.25 15.41 19.04
C SER A 30 48.68 15.83 17.62
N LEU A 31 48.90 17.13 17.38
CA LEU A 31 49.29 17.81 16.10
C LEU A 31 50.44 17.17 15.26
N ARG A 32 51.04 16.07 15.69
CA ARG A 32 52.10 15.32 14.99
C ARG A 32 51.65 13.92 14.55
N ALA A 33 50.35 13.66 14.46
CA ALA A 33 49.82 12.38 13.98
C ALA A 33 50.32 12.09 12.55
N MET A 34 50.64 10.82 12.25
CA MET A 34 51.06 10.40 10.91
C MET A 34 49.90 9.86 10.06
N SER A 35 48.73 9.59 10.65
CA SER A 35 47.47 9.25 9.95
C SER A 35 46.80 10.51 9.38
N LYS A 36 46.13 10.36 8.24
CA LYS A 36 45.27 11.40 7.66
C LYS A 36 43.81 11.15 8.03
N ALA A 37 43.09 12.24 8.30
CA ALA A 37 41.63 12.22 8.39
C ALA A 37 41.03 12.12 6.98
N HIS A 38 39.86 11.49 6.87
CA HIS A 38 39.08 11.43 5.64
C HIS A 38 38.37 12.75 5.40
N SER A 39 37.73 13.29 6.44
CA SER A 39 37.09 14.60 6.42
C SER A 39 37.86 15.57 7.33
N GLY A 40 37.89 16.85 6.96
CA GLY A 40 38.50 17.93 7.75
C GLY A 40 39.95 17.69 8.24
N GLU A 41 40.22 18.02 9.50
CA GLU A 41 41.55 17.93 10.14
C GLU A 41 41.60 16.94 11.32
N MET A 42 40.46 16.46 11.82
CA MET A 42 40.34 15.72 13.08
C MET A 42 39.91 14.27 12.84
N HIS A 43 40.41 13.37 13.67
CA HIS A 43 40.03 11.95 13.68
C HIS A 43 40.34 11.36 15.05
N VAL A 44 39.81 10.18 15.35
CA VAL A 44 40.05 9.48 16.61
C VAL A 44 40.96 8.28 16.42
N THR A 45 41.68 7.91 17.47
CA THR A 45 42.65 6.81 17.42
C THR A 45 42.51 5.93 18.64
N ASN A 46 42.88 4.64 18.51
CA ASN A 46 43.00 3.75 19.65
C ASN A 46 44.35 3.97 20.35
N ASN A 47 44.45 5.06 21.10
CA ASN A 47 45.65 5.40 21.84
C ASN A 47 46.07 4.23 22.77
N TRP A 48 47.38 4.06 22.95
CA TRP A 48 48.02 2.91 23.61
C TRP A 48 47.93 1.55 22.88
N GLY A 49 47.15 1.46 21.80
CA GLY A 49 47.22 0.41 20.80
C GLY A 49 46.58 -0.91 21.21
N ASP A 50 45.54 -0.88 22.05
CA ASP A 50 44.81 -2.11 22.36
C ASP A 50 44.12 -2.68 21.11
N THR A 51 44.14 -4.00 21.03
CA THR A 51 43.62 -4.76 19.89
C THR A 51 42.11 -4.94 19.93
N ARG A 52 41.41 -4.41 20.94
CA ARG A 52 39.96 -4.50 21.12
C ARG A 52 39.44 -3.19 21.69
N MET A 53 38.64 -2.48 20.90
CA MET A 53 38.02 -1.21 21.27
C MET A 53 36.52 -1.25 20.97
N GLY A 54 35.67 -0.72 21.86
CA GLY A 54 34.22 -0.75 21.71
C GLY A 54 33.57 0.63 21.55
N ILE A 55 32.41 0.66 20.89
CA ILE A 55 31.53 1.82 20.74
C ILE A 55 30.08 1.34 20.91
N GLY A 56 29.33 1.93 21.84
CA GLY A 56 27.90 1.66 22.07
C GLY A 56 27.00 2.75 21.48
N PHE A 57 25.79 2.38 21.03
CA PHE A 57 24.84 3.27 20.35
C PHE A 57 23.62 3.63 21.20
N GLY A 58 23.49 3.05 22.41
CA GLY A 58 22.37 3.29 23.34
C GLY A 58 21.01 2.72 22.90
N ARG A 59 20.91 2.22 21.66
CA ARG A 59 19.77 1.55 21.03
C ARG A 59 20.28 0.76 19.80
N PRO A 60 19.53 -0.22 19.30
CA PRO A 60 19.91 -0.93 18.08
C PRO A 60 19.95 -0.01 16.85
N VAL A 61 21.00 -0.16 16.05
CA VAL A 61 21.26 0.58 14.82
C VAL A 61 21.78 -0.36 13.73
N ARG A 62 21.84 0.14 12.49
CA ARG A 62 22.64 -0.47 11.42
C ARG A 62 23.93 0.32 11.23
N VAL A 63 25.09 -0.27 11.49
CA VAL A 63 26.38 0.38 11.26
C VAL A 63 26.82 0.12 9.82
N GLU A 64 26.85 1.16 8.99
CA GLU A 64 27.28 1.06 7.59
C GLU A 64 28.79 0.87 7.49
N GLY A 65 29.57 1.63 8.27
CA GLY A 65 31.02 1.58 8.23
C GLY A 65 31.70 2.84 8.76
N ALA A 66 33.02 2.89 8.63
CA ALA A 66 33.82 4.07 8.99
C ALA A 66 35.08 4.15 8.13
N TRP A 67 35.69 5.32 8.07
CA TRP A 67 36.99 5.50 7.41
C TRP A 67 38.13 5.17 8.37
N PHE A 68 39.03 4.29 7.95
CA PHE A 68 40.19 3.89 8.76
C PHE A 68 41.51 4.23 8.07
N ALA A 69 42.49 4.67 8.87
CA ALA A 69 43.86 4.91 8.44
C ALA A 69 44.87 4.34 9.47
N ILE A 70 46.14 4.19 9.07
CA ILE A 70 47.20 3.76 9.99
C ILE A 70 47.86 4.95 10.70
N GLN A 71 48.11 4.83 12.01
CA GLN A 71 48.54 5.95 12.85
C GLN A 71 50.06 6.25 12.83
N GLN A 72 50.94 5.31 12.39
CA GLN A 72 52.42 5.46 12.41
C GLN A 72 53.16 4.71 11.26
N THR A 73 54.47 4.91 11.09
CA THR A 73 55.27 4.24 10.04
C THR A 73 55.29 2.71 10.17
N ARG A 74 55.28 2.03 9.01
CA ARG A 74 55.21 0.56 8.85
C ARG A 74 56.09 -0.19 9.86
N GLY A 75 55.44 -0.91 10.77
CA GLY A 75 56.11 -1.74 11.76
C GLY A 75 55.33 -1.94 13.05
N ALA A 76 54.49 -0.98 13.46
CA ALA A 76 53.69 -1.03 14.70
C ALA A 76 52.16 -0.98 14.47
N THR A 77 51.70 -0.71 13.25
CA THR A 77 50.29 -0.49 12.89
C THR A 77 49.50 -1.80 12.75
N ALA A 78 48.18 -1.73 12.96
CA ALA A 78 47.29 -2.87 12.74
C ALA A 78 47.44 -3.44 11.32
N PRO A 79 47.81 -4.73 11.14
CA PRO A 79 47.90 -5.37 9.83
C PRO A 79 46.54 -5.60 9.19
N ALA A 80 45.52 -5.85 10.02
CA ALA A 80 44.13 -5.99 9.63
C ALA A 80 43.24 -5.68 10.83
N ILE A 81 42.01 -5.26 10.57
CA ILE A 81 40.95 -5.10 11.57
C ILE A 81 39.72 -5.91 11.17
N ARG A 82 38.93 -6.33 12.13
CA ARG A 82 37.55 -6.82 11.94
C ARG A 82 36.66 -6.20 13.00
N VAL A 83 35.36 -6.22 12.80
CA VAL A 83 34.39 -5.62 13.72
C VAL A 83 33.34 -6.65 14.08
N LEU A 84 33.07 -6.80 15.37
CA LEU A 84 31.95 -7.60 15.88
C LEU A 84 30.80 -6.66 16.22
N GLY A 85 29.60 -6.99 15.77
CA GLY A 85 28.35 -6.37 16.16
C GLY A 85 27.69 -7.15 17.28
N TYR A 86 27.20 -6.44 18.29
CA TYR A 86 26.52 -7.01 19.44
C TYR A 86 25.09 -6.47 19.56
N ARG A 87 24.20 -7.34 20.02
CA ARG A 87 22.85 -7.03 20.50
C ARG A 87 22.67 -7.65 21.87
N ASP A 88 22.33 -6.86 22.87
CA ASP A 88 22.11 -7.29 24.26
C ASP A 88 23.25 -8.20 24.80
N GLY A 89 24.49 -7.89 24.41
CA GLY A 89 25.70 -8.63 24.82
C GLY A 89 26.00 -9.93 24.04
N LEU A 90 25.19 -10.30 23.04
CA LEU A 90 25.43 -11.42 22.13
C LEU A 90 25.99 -10.93 20.79
N VAL A 91 26.94 -11.66 20.20
CA VAL A 91 27.45 -11.33 18.85
C VAL A 91 26.38 -11.71 17.84
N VAL A 92 25.88 -10.72 17.11
CA VAL A 92 24.85 -10.88 16.07
C VAL A 92 25.38 -10.68 14.65
N GLY A 93 26.59 -10.13 14.53
CA GLY A 93 27.29 -10.01 13.25
C GLY A 93 28.78 -9.86 13.42
N GLU A 94 29.57 -10.25 12.43
CA GLU A 94 30.99 -9.98 12.37
C GLU A 94 31.45 -9.69 10.95
N THR A 95 32.45 -8.83 10.81
CA THR A 95 33.11 -8.60 9.52
C THR A 95 34.29 -9.54 9.34
N ASP A 96 34.61 -9.83 8.08
CA ASP A 96 35.88 -10.45 7.74
C ASP A 96 37.06 -9.56 8.14
N TRP A 97 38.23 -10.19 8.31
CA TRP A 97 39.47 -9.43 8.49
C TRP A 97 39.76 -8.57 7.25
N TRP A 98 39.80 -7.27 7.47
CA TRP A 98 40.04 -6.26 6.45
C TRP A 98 41.42 -5.65 6.63
N ASP A 99 42.25 -5.72 5.59
CA ASP A 99 43.65 -5.30 5.55
C ASP A 99 43.91 -4.19 4.52
N LYS A 100 42.86 -3.57 3.99
CA LYS A 100 42.91 -2.59 2.88
C LYS A 100 42.93 -1.12 3.34
N PHE A 101 43.65 -0.79 4.41
CA PHE A 101 43.86 0.58 4.87
C PHE A 101 45.34 0.89 5.09
N ASP A 102 45.75 2.12 4.76
CA ASP A 102 47.13 2.61 4.88
C ASP A 102 47.11 4.04 5.48
N VAL A 103 48.13 4.85 5.27
CA VAL A 103 48.20 6.24 5.78
C VAL A 103 47.08 7.11 5.22
N GLU A 104 46.63 6.83 4.00
CA GLU A 104 45.41 7.42 3.43
C GLU A 104 44.18 6.64 3.91
N PRO A 105 43.18 7.31 4.49
CA PRO A 105 41.99 6.65 4.97
C PRO A 105 41.22 5.96 3.86
N SER A 106 40.74 4.75 4.15
CA SER A 106 39.88 3.96 3.27
C SER A 106 38.61 3.58 4.01
N PHE A 107 37.48 3.57 3.31
CA PHE A 107 36.21 3.21 3.92
C PHE A 107 36.14 1.71 4.17
N PHE A 108 35.88 1.33 5.42
CA PHE A 108 35.59 -0.04 5.80
C PHE A 108 34.08 -0.18 5.95
N ALA A 109 33.44 -0.78 4.93
CA ALA A 109 32.05 -1.20 5.03
C ALA A 109 31.93 -2.33 6.06
N MET A 110 31.09 -2.13 7.07
CA MET A 110 30.85 -3.09 8.14
C MET A 110 29.51 -3.81 7.97
N ASP A 111 28.49 -3.09 7.48
CA ASP A 111 27.09 -3.55 7.33
C ASP A 111 26.55 -4.42 8.48
N LEU A 112 26.80 -4.00 9.72
CA LEU A 112 26.32 -4.71 10.91
C LEU A 112 24.90 -4.23 11.25
N ARG A 113 23.91 -5.13 11.22
CA ARG A 113 22.49 -4.81 11.43
C ARG A 113 22.02 -5.23 12.82
N ASP A 114 21.04 -4.49 13.35
CA ASP A 114 20.48 -4.68 14.69
C ASP A 114 21.55 -4.81 15.76
N VAL A 115 22.46 -3.81 15.82
CA VAL A 115 23.53 -3.77 16.82
C VAL A 115 23.33 -2.59 17.76
N ASP A 116 23.37 -2.82 19.06
CA ASP A 116 23.44 -1.74 20.05
C ASP A 116 24.89 -1.39 20.42
N ARG A 117 25.85 -2.19 19.95
CA ARG A 117 27.27 -2.02 20.22
C ARG A 117 28.16 -2.68 19.16
N ILE A 118 29.33 -2.08 18.88
CA ILE A 118 30.38 -2.70 18.06
C ILE A 118 31.70 -2.84 18.83
N GLU A 119 32.47 -3.90 18.53
CA GLU A 119 33.84 -4.11 19.00
C GLU A 119 34.79 -4.24 17.80
N ILE A 120 35.69 -3.26 17.64
CA ILE A 120 36.75 -3.29 16.63
C ILE A 120 37.91 -4.11 17.19
N ILE A 121 38.24 -5.20 16.48
CA ILE A 121 39.33 -6.12 16.79
C ILE A 121 40.46 -5.90 15.78
N ALA A 122 41.65 -5.52 16.25
CA ALA A 122 42.85 -5.36 15.44
C ALA A 122 43.81 -6.56 15.57
N GLN A 123 44.45 -6.96 14.49
CA GLN A 123 45.54 -7.94 14.57
C GLN A 123 46.74 -7.29 15.28
N PRO A 124 47.33 -7.94 16.29
CA PRO A 124 48.47 -7.40 17.03
C PRO A 124 49.68 -7.22 16.12
N ALA A 125 50.41 -6.12 16.28
CA ALA A 125 51.63 -5.81 15.56
C ALA A 125 52.87 -5.87 16.48
N VAL A 126 53.17 -4.81 17.24
CA VAL A 126 54.38 -4.72 18.07
C VAL A 126 54.05 -4.95 19.53
N ASN A 127 54.68 -5.95 20.14
CA ASN A 127 54.52 -6.32 21.55
C ASN A 127 53.06 -6.65 21.95
N GLY A 128 52.21 -7.02 20.99
CA GLY A 128 50.79 -7.32 21.23
C GLY A 128 49.85 -6.12 20.99
N ALA A 129 50.39 -4.93 20.70
CA ALA A 129 49.63 -3.73 20.40
C ALA A 129 49.48 -3.51 18.89
N ALA A 130 48.44 -2.80 18.49
CA ALA A 130 48.13 -2.43 17.11
C ALA A 130 47.40 -1.08 17.08
N TRP A 131 47.92 -0.12 16.31
CA TRP A 131 47.32 1.22 16.21
C TRP A 131 46.62 1.44 14.87
N TYR A 132 45.46 2.10 14.93
CA TYR A 132 44.65 2.59 13.80
C TYR A 132 43.96 3.92 14.17
N ALA A 133 43.52 4.62 13.14
CA ALA A 133 42.69 5.82 13.19
C ALA A 133 41.31 5.50 12.62
N LEU A 134 40.28 6.16 13.15
CA LEU A 134 38.89 6.08 12.70
C LEU A 134 38.38 7.51 12.46
N ASP A 135 37.62 7.68 11.38
CA ASP A 135 36.99 8.93 10.97
C ASP A 135 35.63 8.65 10.31
N ASP A 136 34.71 9.63 10.31
CA ASP A 136 33.38 9.57 9.70
C ASP A 136 32.61 8.24 9.95
N LEU A 137 32.41 7.86 11.23
CA LEU A 137 31.63 6.67 11.59
C LEU A 137 30.17 6.87 11.18
N THR A 138 29.67 5.96 10.35
CA THR A 138 28.34 6.07 9.77
C THR A 138 27.43 4.92 10.18
N TYR A 139 26.23 5.26 10.66
CA TYR A 139 25.20 4.31 11.04
C TYR A 139 23.80 4.86 10.78
N ILE A 140 22.81 3.98 10.74
CA ILE A 140 21.39 4.31 10.55
C ILE A 140 20.65 3.97 11.83
N VAL A 141 19.89 4.95 12.30
CA VAL A 141 18.93 4.80 13.38
C VAL A 141 17.55 4.59 12.78
N PHE A 142 16.83 3.55 13.20
CA PHE A 142 15.45 3.33 12.80
C PHE A 142 14.48 3.90 13.83
N ASP A 143 13.44 4.58 13.34
CA ASP A 143 12.28 4.96 14.13
C ASP A 143 11.22 3.87 13.98
N GLU A 144 10.99 3.12 15.06
CA GLU A 144 10.07 1.98 15.12
C GLU A 144 8.61 2.36 14.80
N SER A 145 8.25 3.65 14.90
CA SER A 145 6.89 4.11 14.62
C SER A 145 6.65 4.49 13.16
N THR A 146 7.71 4.82 12.41
CA THR A 146 7.60 5.32 11.04
C THR A 146 8.31 4.45 10.01
N GLY A 147 9.14 3.49 10.45
CA GLY A 147 9.95 2.64 9.56
C GLY A 147 11.04 3.40 8.80
N HIS A 148 11.21 4.71 9.04
CA HIS A 148 12.21 5.52 8.38
C HIS A 148 13.57 5.45 9.10
N GLY A 149 14.62 5.14 8.34
CA GLY A 149 16.01 5.11 8.82
C GLY A 149 16.69 6.48 8.66
N GLN A 150 17.08 7.11 9.76
CA GLN A 150 17.90 8.32 9.74
C GLN A 150 19.40 7.94 9.72
N ARG A 151 20.08 8.28 8.63
CA ARG A 151 21.53 8.10 8.49
C ARG A 151 22.28 9.18 9.29
N VAL A 152 23.16 8.75 10.18
CA VAL A 152 24.01 9.59 11.05
C VAL A 152 25.47 9.37 10.65
N VAL A 153 26.19 10.47 10.41
CA VAL A 153 27.65 10.46 10.21
C VAL A 153 28.26 11.22 11.37
N VAL A 154 29.13 10.55 12.13
CA VAL A 154 29.89 11.16 13.22
C VAL A 154 31.20 11.69 12.64
N ASP A 155 31.21 12.99 12.34
CA ASP A 155 32.45 13.72 12.09
C ASP A 155 33.14 14.06 13.42
N PHE A 156 34.45 14.31 13.41
CA PHE A 156 35.23 14.60 14.63
C PHE A 156 35.73 16.05 14.68
N GLU A 157 35.22 16.91 13.80
CA GLU A 157 35.76 18.25 13.51
C GLU A 157 35.49 19.30 14.60
N ASP A 158 34.56 19.02 15.51
CA ASP A 158 34.28 19.87 16.67
C ASP A 158 35.17 19.53 17.89
N LEU A 159 36.02 18.51 17.78
CA LEU A 159 36.96 18.11 18.84
C LEU A 159 38.25 18.91 18.82
N THR A 160 39.06 18.75 19.86
CA THR A 160 40.39 19.40 19.98
C THR A 160 41.51 18.37 20.10
N HIS A 161 42.73 18.72 19.65
CA HIS A 161 43.86 17.80 19.69
C HIS A 161 44.17 17.36 21.13
N GLY A 162 44.28 16.03 21.33
CA GLY A 162 44.49 15.43 22.64
C GLY A 162 43.21 15.23 23.47
N GLN A 163 42.03 15.58 22.94
CA GLN A 163 40.76 15.32 23.60
C GLN A 163 40.47 13.82 23.65
N LYS A 164 40.18 13.32 24.86
CA LYS A 164 39.84 11.92 25.14
C LYS A 164 38.34 11.73 25.01
N LEU A 165 37.92 10.75 24.20
CA LEU A 165 36.51 10.36 24.07
C LEU A 165 36.13 9.21 24.98
N THR A 166 37.10 8.39 25.40
CA THR A 166 36.81 7.23 26.26
C THR A 166 36.09 7.63 27.54
N GLY A 167 34.93 7.01 27.79
CA GLY A 167 34.03 7.31 28.91
C GLY A 167 33.14 8.55 28.70
N SER A 168 33.08 9.09 27.48
CA SER A 168 32.17 10.17 27.09
C SER A 168 31.00 9.65 26.24
N SER A 169 29.93 10.45 26.17
CA SER A 169 28.76 10.24 25.33
C SER A 169 28.80 11.10 24.04
N TYR A 170 29.99 11.31 23.48
CA TYR A 170 30.16 12.17 22.29
C TYR A 170 29.35 11.62 21.11
N ALA A 171 28.62 12.51 20.42
CA ALA A 171 27.61 12.18 19.41
C ALA A 171 26.48 11.23 19.90
N GLY A 172 26.26 11.15 21.23
CA GLY A 172 25.30 10.23 21.83
C GLY A 172 25.79 8.76 21.87
N LEU A 173 27.08 8.53 21.61
CA LEU A 173 27.69 7.19 21.59
C LEU A 173 28.53 6.94 22.84
N ASP A 174 28.53 5.71 23.33
CA ASP A 174 29.35 5.28 24.46
C ASP A 174 30.73 4.81 23.97
N TRP A 175 31.75 5.65 24.18
CA TRP A 175 33.12 5.36 23.77
C TRP A 175 33.87 4.56 24.84
N GLU A 176 34.12 3.28 24.61
CA GLU A 176 34.55 2.35 25.67
C GLU A 176 36.08 2.30 25.90
N ILE A 177 36.49 1.80 27.08
CA ILE A 177 37.91 1.57 27.42
C ILE A 177 38.41 0.29 26.75
N GLY A 178 39.60 0.33 26.16
CA GLY A 178 40.27 -0.81 25.53
C GLY A 178 40.64 -1.90 26.54
N GLY A 179 40.53 -3.16 26.11
CA GLY A 179 40.93 -4.33 26.90
C GLY A 179 39.84 -5.39 27.13
N GLY A 180 38.64 -5.21 26.57
CA GLY A 180 37.58 -6.21 26.68
C GLY A 180 36.87 -6.23 28.04
N VAL A 181 37.06 -5.21 28.88
CA VAL A 181 36.44 -5.10 30.21
C VAL A 181 35.18 -4.25 30.08
N PHE A 182 34.05 -4.92 30.04
CA PHE A 182 32.72 -4.32 29.83
C PHE A 182 31.91 -4.51 31.11
N PRO A 183 31.32 -3.45 31.70
CA PRO A 183 30.52 -3.56 32.92
C PRO A 183 29.31 -4.46 32.67
N ASP A 184 29.08 -5.41 33.58
CA ASP A 184 27.85 -6.15 33.67
C ASP A 184 26.71 -5.21 34.12
N ASP A 185 25.60 -5.35 33.42
CA ASP A 185 24.34 -4.66 33.55
C ASP A 185 23.94 -4.40 35.01
N SER A 186 24.32 -3.23 35.56
CA SER A 186 23.88 -2.78 36.89
C SER A 186 24.07 -1.27 37.10
N GLY A 187 23.27 -0.47 36.38
CA GLY A 187 22.75 0.78 36.95
C GLY A 187 23.42 2.09 36.55
N ILE A 188 23.43 2.42 35.26
CA ILE A 188 23.51 3.81 34.81
C ILE A 188 22.08 4.28 34.50
N PRO A 189 21.58 5.39 35.09
CA PRO A 189 20.23 5.88 34.81
C PRO A 189 20.11 6.29 33.35
N ALA A 190 18.93 6.06 32.76
CA ALA A 190 18.56 6.57 31.44
C ALA A 190 18.95 8.07 31.33
N PRO A 191 19.60 8.50 30.21
CA PRO A 191 19.79 9.90 29.94
C PRO A 191 18.42 10.59 29.89
N GLU A 192 18.30 11.71 30.61
CA GLU A 192 17.09 12.52 30.64
C GLU A 192 16.66 12.94 29.22
N ASP A 193 15.36 12.80 28.99
CA ASP A 193 14.59 13.31 27.86
C ASP A 193 15.08 14.70 27.39
N PRO A 194 15.58 14.86 26.14
CA PRO A 194 15.95 16.15 25.60
C PRO A 194 14.71 16.93 25.14
N ARG A 195 13.65 17.00 25.96
CA ARG A 195 12.55 17.97 25.84
C ARG A 195 12.83 19.30 26.56
N SER A 196 14.10 19.68 26.75
CA SER A 196 14.43 20.97 27.39
C SER A 196 15.54 21.80 26.73
N LEU A 197 15.72 21.72 25.41
CA LEU A 197 16.52 22.70 24.68
C LEU A 197 15.78 23.47 23.58
N ASP A 198 14.44 23.43 23.58
CA ASP A 198 13.63 24.06 22.53
C ASP A 198 13.02 25.43 22.91
N GLU A 199 13.43 26.02 24.04
CA GLU A 199 12.85 27.29 24.52
C GLU A 199 13.75 28.54 24.47
N ARG A 200 14.96 28.49 23.89
CA ARG A 200 15.81 29.72 23.78
C ARG A 200 16.47 30.04 22.45
N LEU A 201 16.10 29.41 21.34
CA LEU A 201 16.36 29.95 20.00
C LEU A 201 15.14 29.79 19.07
N SER A 202 13.95 30.08 19.60
CA SER A 202 12.79 30.46 18.80
C SER A 202 13.06 31.80 18.11
N GLY A 203 13.45 31.71 16.84
CA GLY A 203 13.65 32.88 16.00
C GLY A 203 14.02 32.49 14.58
N LEU A 204 12.99 32.15 13.79
CA LEU A 204 12.96 32.05 12.31
C LEU A 204 13.15 30.64 11.72
N ARG A 205 12.05 29.89 11.59
CA ARG A 205 11.44 29.48 10.30
C ARG A 205 10.36 28.43 10.56
N GLY A 206 9.11 28.84 10.39
CA GLY A 206 7.99 27.92 10.26
C GLY A 206 7.74 27.56 8.80
N GLY A 207 7.32 26.31 8.58
CA GLY A 207 6.37 25.92 7.54
C GLY A 207 6.88 24.95 6.47
N SER A 208 6.62 23.66 6.68
CA SER A 208 6.18 22.67 5.68
C SER A 208 5.71 21.44 6.49
N GLU A 209 4.40 21.25 6.73
CA GLU A 209 3.45 20.57 5.83
C GLU A 209 4.05 19.33 5.15
N ASP A 210 3.46 18.18 5.52
CA ASP A 210 3.60 16.84 4.95
C ASP A 210 3.71 16.84 3.43
N GLU A 211 4.60 16.03 2.84
CA GLU A 211 4.32 15.33 1.58
C GLU A 211 5.06 13.98 1.52
N GLY A 212 4.33 12.97 1.05
CA GLY A 212 4.75 11.58 0.95
C GLY A 212 5.73 11.27 -0.18
N SER A 213 6.04 9.97 -0.26
CA SER A 213 6.81 9.30 -1.31
C SER A 213 6.38 9.72 -2.73
N GLY A 214 7.17 10.60 -3.36
CA GLY A 214 7.08 10.97 -4.77
C GLY A 214 8.46 10.92 -5.43
N THR A 215 8.55 10.31 -6.61
CA THR A 215 9.74 10.27 -7.46
C THR A 215 10.19 11.70 -7.80
N ARG A 216 11.41 12.07 -7.41
CA ARG A 216 11.96 13.43 -7.57
C ARG A 216 12.21 13.74 -9.06
N ALA A 217 11.71 14.87 -9.55
CA ALA A 217 11.90 15.32 -10.94
C ALA A 217 13.38 15.37 -11.40
N VAL A 218 13.63 14.98 -12.66
CA VAL A 218 14.98 14.80 -13.23
C VAL A 218 15.63 16.13 -13.64
N LEU A 219 16.85 16.37 -13.14
CA LEU A 219 17.63 17.56 -13.43
C LEU A 219 18.38 17.46 -14.78
N PRO A 220 18.37 18.52 -15.63
CA PRO A 220 19.27 18.64 -16.77
C PRO A 220 20.76 18.53 -16.40
N SER A 221 21.55 17.76 -17.14
CA SER A 221 23.01 17.69 -16.94
C SER A 221 23.71 18.91 -17.52
N LEU A 222 24.62 19.51 -16.73
CA LEU A 222 25.46 20.63 -17.15
C LEU A 222 26.66 20.11 -17.97
N LEU A 223 26.64 20.33 -19.29
CA LEU A 223 27.72 19.93 -20.20
C LEU A 223 28.90 20.91 -20.24
N GLY A 224 28.70 22.14 -19.78
CA GLY A 224 29.75 23.15 -19.74
C GLY A 224 29.22 24.58 -19.65
N THR A 225 30.14 25.51 -19.42
CA THR A 225 29.82 26.95 -19.33
C THR A 225 30.71 27.77 -20.26
N VAL A 226 30.15 28.87 -20.77
CA VAL A 226 30.90 29.85 -21.59
C VAL A 226 30.72 31.23 -20.99
N GLN A 227 31.85 31.85 -20.62
CA GLN A 227 31.85 33.22 -20.11
C GLN A 227 31.36 34.19 -21.19
N GLY A 228 30.25 34.87 -20.89
CA GLY A 228 29.67 35.92 -21.73
C GLY A 228 30.34 37.28 -21.50
N VAL A 229 29.59 38.34 -21.76
CA VAL A 229 30.07 39.74 -21.68
C VAL A 229 30.24 40.14 -20.22
N ILE A 230 31.33 40.84 -19.91
CA ILE A 230 31.59 41.44 -18.61
C ILE A 230 31.50 42.95 -18.74
N ARG A 231 30.96 43.63 -17.71
CA ARG A 231 30.97 45.09 -17.66
C ARG A 231 32.42 45.61 -17.74
N GLY A 232 32.73 46.41 -18.75
CA GLY A 232 34.09 46.84 -19.10
C GLY A 232 34.59 46.29 -20.44
N ASP A 233 33.92 45.29 -21.02
CA ASP A 233 34.15 44.85 -22.39
C ASP A 233 33.84 45.94 -23.43
N ALA A 234 34.24 45.75 -24.69
CA ALA A 234 34.22 46.78 -25.73
C ALA A 234 32.84 47.45 -25.87
N GLY A 235 32.76 48.73 -25.51
CA GLY A 235 31.52 49.50 -25.57
C GLY A 235 30.54 49.25 -24.43
N GLN A 236 30.82 48.33 -23.51
CA GLN A 236 29.93 47.97 -22.41
C GLN A 236 30.28 48.69 -21.09
N SER A 237 29.53 49.74 -20.78
CA SER A 237 29.59 50.43 -19.47
C SER A 237 28.22 50.59 -18.79
N SER A 238 27.14 50.28 -19.52
CA SER A 238 25.75 50.39 -19.08
C SER A 238 25.41 49.44 -17.94
N TYR A 239 24.49 49.90 -17.10
CA TYR A 239 23.74 49.08 -16.17
C TYR A 239 22.26 49.51 -16.26
N PRO A 240 21.32 48.56 -16.25
CA PRO A 240 21.54 47.11 -16.25
C PRO A 240 22.12 46.55 -17.58
N PRO A 241 22.63 45.30 -17.60
CA PRO A 241 23.05 44.60 -18.82
C PRO A 241 21.93 44.28 -19.80
N ASP A 242 20.74 43.95 -19.30
CA ASP A 242 19.61 43.40 -20.06
C ASP A 242 20.01 42.17 -20.87
N THR A 243 20.41 41.14 -20.12
CA THR A 243 21.03 39.92 -20.63
C THR A 243 20.11 39.15 -21.57
N CYS A 244 20.47 39.11 -22.85
CA CYS A 244 19.83 38.24 -23.82
C CYS A 244 20.89 37.52 -24.65
N GLY A 245 20.72 36.22 -24.88
CA GLY A 245 21.68 35.45 -25.64
C GLY A 245 21.08 34.17 -26.20
N ALA A 246 21.52 33.80 -27.41
CA ALA A 246 21.04 32.65 -28.13
C ALA A 246 22.21 31.88 -28.76
N VAL A 247 21.96 30.62 -29.14
CA VAL A 247 22.93 29.78 -29.84
C VAL A 247 22.42 29.43 -31.23
N GLY A 248 23.35 29.41 -32.18
CA GLY A 248 23.17 28.88 -33.53
C GLY A 248 23.95 27.57 -33.68
N PRO A 249 24.13 27.08 -34.92
CA PRO A 249 24.84 25.83 -35.15
C PRO A 249 26.30 25.85 -34.65
N ASN A 250 27.01 26.96 -34.92
CA ASN A 250 28.46 27.08 -34.65
C ASN A 250 28.82 28.20 -33.66
N HIS A 251 27.86 29.07 -33.32
CA HIS A 251 28.13 30.28 -32.55
C HIS A 251 27.16 30.44 -31.39
N ALA A 252 27.63 31.04 -30.29
CA ALA A 252 26.80 31.60 -29.25
C ALA A 252 26.89 33.13 -29.31
N MET A 253 25.77 33.84 -29.22
CA MET A 253 25.73 35.31 -29.27
C MET A 253 25.12 35.85 -27.99
N VAL A 254 25.77 36.85 -27.41
CA VAL A 254 25.25 37.65 -26.30
C VAL A 254 25.02 39.06 -26.79
N VAL A 255 23.84 39.59 -26.51
CA VAL A 255 23.52 41.01 -26.67
C VAL A 255 23.12 41.58 -25.32
N VAL A 256 23.70 42.73 -25.01
CA VAL A 256 23.47 43.50 -23.79
C VAL A 256 23.43 44.97 -24.19
N ASN A 257 22.88 45.84 -23.35
CA ASN A 257 22.52 47.22 -23.67
C ASN A 257 23.51 48.01 -24.54
N THR A 258 24.82 47.81 -24.38
CA THR A 258 25.83 48.52 -25.17
C THR A 258 26.86 47.61 -25.83
N ASN A 259 26.67 46.29 -25.85
CA ASN A 259 27.60 45.33 -26.47
C ASN A 259 26.92 44.15 -27.16
N VAL A 260 27.55 43.72 -28.25
CA VAL A 260 27.27 42.47 -28.96
C VAL A 260 28.55 41.67 -29.03
N SER A 261 28.50 40.44 -28.54
CA SER A 261 29.63 39.51 -28.59
C SER A 261 29.21 38.17 -29.18
N VAL A 262 30.09 37.61 -30.01
CA VAL A 262 29.91 36.29 -30.65
C VAL A 262 31.04 35.39 -30.21
N TYR A 263 30.70 34.17 -29.82
CA TYR A 263 31.60 33.16 -29.33
C TYR A 263 31.55 31.94 -30.23
N ASN A 264 32.69 31.27 -30.40
CA ASN A 264 32.73 29.95 -30.99
C ASN A 264 32.08 28.98 -29.99
N LYS A 265 31.04 28.28 -30.44
CA LYS A 265 30.26 27.39 -29.57
C LYS A 265 31.05 26.17 -29.10
N SER A 266 31.97 25.66 -29.92
CA SER A 266 32.77 24.46 -29.61
C SER A 266 33.94 24.75 -28.67
N THR A 267 34.60 25.91 -28.83
CA THR A 267 35.80 26.24 -28.04
C THR A 267 35.54 27.23 -26.91
N GLY A 268 34.36 27.86 -26.86
CA GLY A 268 34.06 28.98 -25.96
C GLY A 268 34.82 30.27 -26.28
N ALA A 269 35.66 30.29 -27.31
CA ALA A 269 36.49 31.45 -27.64
C ALA A 269 35.65 32.62 -28.16
N ARG A 270 35.86 33.82 -27.63
CA ARG A 270 35.21 35.03 -28.12
C ARG A 270 35.80 35.45 -29.47
N ILE A 271 34.93 35.54 -30.50
CA ILE A 271 35.29 35.89 -31.88
C ILE A 271 35.02 37.38 -32.15
N ILE A 272 33.84 37.85 -31.79
CA ILE A 272 33.42 39.26 -31.96
C ILE A 272 33.18 39.85 -30.58
N ASN A 273 33.65 41.09 -30.39
CA ASN A 273 33.38 41.92 -29.23
C ASN A 273 33.25 43.38 -29.70
N THR A 274 32.04 43.89 -29.86
CA THR A 274 31.80 45.23 -30.39
C THR A 274 30.65 45.92 -29.69
N SER A 275 30.56 47.25 -29.80
CA SER A 275 29.46 47.99 -29.20
C SER A 275 28.15 47.76 -29.97
N LEU A 276 27.01 47.71 -29.25
CA LEU A 276 25.69 47.59 -29.89
C LEU A 276 25.42 48.76 -30.85
N GLY A 277 25.88 49.96 -30.47
CA GLY A 277 25.82 51.17 -31.30
C GLY A 277 26.53 51.03 -32.65
N ALA A 278 27.73 50.44 -32.65
CA ALA A 278 28.47 50.19 -33.88
C ALA A 278 27.90 49.01 -34.68
N PHE A 279 27.30 48.03 -34.00
CA PHE A 279 26.69 46.89 -34.64
C PHE A 279 25.37 47.24 -35.33
N LEU A 280 24.41 47.84 -34.63
CA LEU A 280 23.02 47.97 -35.10
C LEU A 280 22.49 49.41 -35.09
N GLY A 281 22.89 50.20 -34.10
CA GLY A 281 22.47 51.60 -33.97
C GLY A 281 22.39 52.03 -32.51
N PRO A 282 22.29 53.35 -32.23
CA PRO A 282 22.24 53.87 -30.88
C PRO A 282 20.91 53.48 -30.20
N GLY A 283 20.98 52.65 -29.17
CA GLY A 283 19.80 52.14 -28.48
C GLY A 283 20.15 51.28 -27.27
N GLY A 284 19.13 50.62 -26.71
CA GLY A 284 19.26 49.61 -25.66
C GLY A 284 18.10 48.61 -25.72
N ASP A 285 17.90 47.88 -24.64
CA ASP A 285 17.00 46.74 -24.50
C ASP A 285 17.11 45.71 -25.65
N PRO A 286 18.32 45.19 -25.93
CA PRO A 286 18.47 44.31 -27.08
C PRO A 286 17.90 42.91 -26.82
N ARG A 287 17.36 42.30 -27.87
CA ARG A 287 16.98 40.87 -27.88
C ARG A 287 17.68 40.19 -29.05
N VAL A 288 18.12 38.95 -28.83
CA VAL A 288 18.68 38.09 -29.87
C VAL A 288 17.99 36.74 -29.85
N LEU A 289 17.66 36.23 -31.04
CA LEU A 289 17.21 34.86 -31.25
C LEU A 289 17.88 34.28 -32.50
N PHE A 290 18.02 32.95 -32.53
CA PHE A 290 18.29 32.21 -33.75
C PHE A 290 16.98 31.61 -34.27
N ASP A 291 16.59 31.95 -35.49
CA ASP A 291 15.41 31.40 -36.16
C ASP A 291 15.79 30.14 -36.96
N GLN A 292 15.39 28.98 -36.45
CA GLN A 292 15.69 27.69 -37.09
C GLN A 292 15.06 27.52 -38.47
N TYR A 293 13.92 28.16 -38.77
CA TYR A 293 13.26 27.97 -40.05
C TYR A 293 14.00 28.68 -41.18
N SER A 294 14.63 29.81 -40.87
CA SER A 294 15.41 30.58 -41.84
C SER A 294 16.92 30.38 -41.69
N ASN A 295 17.37 29.69 -40.64
CA ASN A 295 18.78 29.58 -40.26
C ASN A 295 19.45 30.95 -40.13
N ARG A 296 18.75 31.94 -39.53
CA ARG A 296 19.23 33.31 -39.37
C ARG A 296 19.25 33.74 -37.91
N TRP A 297 20.21 34.58 -37.59
CA TRP A 297 20.26 35.35 -36.37
C TRP A 297 19.42 36.61 -36.52
N ILE A 298 18.64 36.94 -35.49
CA ILE A 298 17.80 38.14 -35.43
C ILE A 298 18.19 38.91 -34.18
N VAL A 299 18.57 40.17 -34.35
CA VAL A 299 18.85 41.09 -33.25
C VAL A 299 17.95 42.30 -33.38
N ILE A 300 17.28 42.67 -32.31
CA ILE A 300 16.54 43.94 -32.22
C ILE A 300 17.10 44.80 -31.10
N SER A 301 16.94 46.12 -31.24
CA SER A 301 17.18 47.07 -30.15
C SER A 301 16.28 48.30 -30.30
N THR A 302 16.07 48.99 -29.19
CA THR A 302 15.16 50.13 -29.09
C THR A 302 15.92 51.45 -29.12
N GLU A 303 15.45 52.41 -29.92
CA GLU A 303 15.94 53.79 -29.91
C GLU A 303 15.18 54.63 -28.88
N PHE A 304 15.89 55.12 -27.86
CA PHE A 304 15.34 56.03 -26.84
C PHE A 304 15.37 57.52 -27.21
N ASN A 305 15.98 57.87 -28.34
CA ASN A 305 16.09 59.27 -28.78
C ASN A 305 14.71 59.86 -29.13
N SER A 306 14.44 61.06 -28.60
CA SER A 306 13.12 61.69 -28.59
C SER A 306 12.54 62.04 -29.97
N GLY A 307 13.37 62.12 -31.03
CA GLY A 307 12.96 62.63 -32.34
C GLY A 307 12.46 61.58 -33.34
N THR A 308 12.91 60.33 -33.28
CA THR A 308 12.70 59.36 -34.37
C THR A 308 12.13 58.01 -33.96
N ARG A 309 12.33 57.59 -32.69
CA ARG A 309 11.65 56.48 -32.00
C ARG A 309 11.41 55.25 -32.86
N ARG A 310 12.43 54.41 -32.94
CA ARG A 310 12.51 53.26 -33.83
C ARG A 310 12.80 51.98 -33.06
N ILE A 311 12.48 50.86 -33.70
CA ILE A 311 13.10 49.57 -33.41
C ILE A 311 14.11 49.32 -34.52
N PHE A 312 15.36 49.09 -34.13
CA PHE A 312 16.39 48.60 -35.04
C PHE A 312 16.25 47.08 -35.17
N LEU A 313 16.51 46.56 -36.37
CA LEU A 313 16.41 45.15 -36.71
C LEU A 313 17.64 44.75 -37.54
N ALA A 314 18.35 43.73 -37.09
CA ALA A 314 19.38 43.04 -37.84
C ALA A 314 18.97 41.59 -38.07
N VAL A 315 19.09 41.13 -39.32
CA VAL A 315 18.91 39.72 -39.70
C VAL A 315 20.18 39.27 -40.41
N SER A 316 20.81 38.20 -39.96
CA SER A 316 22.01 37.68 -40.63
C SER A 316 21.66 37.17 -42.02
N THR A 317 22.65 37.07 -42.92
CA THR A 317 22.45 36.50 -44.26
C THR A 317 22.63 34.98 -44.28
N SER A 318 23.15 34.38 -43.20
CA SER A 318 23.37 32.94 -43.04
C SER A 318 23.36 32.54 -41.55
N ALA A 319 23.59 31.27 -41.25
CA ALA A 319 23.73 30.78 -39.87
C ALA A 319 25.04 31.24 -39.20
N ASP A 320 25.97 31.81 -39.96
CA ASP A 320 27.21 32.38 -39.44
C ASP A 320 26.96 33.80 -38.89
N ALA A 321 27.03 33.93 -37.57
CA ALA A 321 26.89 35.20 -36.85
C ALA A 321 28.01 36.20 -37.17
N THR A 322 29.17 35.72 -37.66
CA THR A 322 30.32 36.55 -38.02
C THR A 322 30.27 37.06 -39.46
N GLY A 323 29.31 36.56 -40.24
CA GLY A 323 29.09 36.92 -41.63
C GLY A 323 28.43 38.28 -41.83
N THR A 324 27.76 38.44 -42.97
CA THR A 324 27.08 39.68 -43.32
C THR A 324 25.65 39.73 -42.75
N TRP A 325 25.13 40.94 -42.61
CA TRP A 325 23.85 41.20 -41.97
C TRP A 325 23.05 42.21 -42.78
N PHE A 326 21.75 41.97 -42.93
CA PHE A 326 20.79 42.99 -43.32
C PHE A 326 20.38 43.76 -42.07
N LYS A 327 20.66 45.07 -42.05
CA LYS A 327 20.37 45.95 -40.91
C LYS A 327 19.44 47.06 -41.36
N THR A 328 18.37 47.26 -40.62
CA THR A 328 17.31 48.24 -40.92
C THR A 328 16.68 48.76 -39.63
N SER A 329 15.72 49.65 -39.75
CA SER A 329 14.88 50.11 -38.64
C SER A 329 13.52 50.54 -39.16
N PHE A 330 12.53 50.59 -38.27
CA PHE A 330 11.21 51.14 -38.57
C PHE A 330 10.73 52.04 -37.43
N ALA A 331 9.96 53.07 -37.78
CA ALA A 331 9.39 54.00 -36.81
C ALA A 331 8.23 53.33 -36.06
N THR A 332 8.23 53.44 -34.73
CA THR A 332 7.20 52.84 -33.87
C THR A 332 6.14 53.84 -33.43
N ALA A 333 6.52 55.11 -33.29
CA ALA A 333 5.66 56.20 -32.83
C ALA A 333 4.73 56.73 -33.93
N GLN A 334 3.82 55.89 -34.40
CA GLN A 334 2.84 56.19 -35.45
C GLN A 334 1.40 56.07 -34.91
N ASP A 335 0.45 56.77 -35.54
CA ASP A 335 -0.98 56.70 -35.22
C ASP A 335 -1.27 56.92 -33.73
N THR A 336 -1.94 55.98 -33.06
CA THR A 336 -2.24 56.00 -31.62
C THR A 336 -0.99 55.97 -30.75
N ASP A 337 0.17 55.63 -31.31
CA ASP A 337 1.45 55.62 -30.65
C ASP A 337 2.30 56.88 -30.90
N THR A 338 1.76 57.84 -31.66
CA THR A 338 2.38 59.16 -31.80
C THR A 338 2.63 59.77 -30.42
N GLY A 339 3.84 60.31 -30.19
CA GLY A 339 4.19 60.87 -28.88
C GLY A 339 4.80 59.88 -27.88
N ARG A 340 4.79 58.57 -28.20
CA ARG A 340 5.32 57.49 -27.34
C ARG A 340 6.61 56.90 -27.85
N TRP A 341 7.36 56.23 -26.99
CA TRP A 341 8.51 55.40 -27.39
C TRP A 341 8.32 53.95 -26.93
N PRO A 342 8.85 52.97 -27.67
CA PRO A 342 8.85 51.57 -27.25
C PRO A 342 9.86 51.39 -26.11
N ASP A 343 9.54 50.52 -25.18
CA ASP A 343 10.35 50.11 -24.04
C ASP A 343 10.05 48.64 -23.76
N TYR A 344 11.01 47.94 -23.16
CA TYR A 344 10.87 46.50 -22.88
C TYR A 344 10.42 45.68 -24.12
N PRO A 345 11.13 45.75 -25.28
CA PRO A 345 10.78 44.97 -26.45
C PRO A 345 10.93 43.47 -26.21
N THR A 346 9.92 42.71 -26.60
CA THR A 346 9.91 41.24 -26.62
C THR A 346 9.99 40.74 -28.05
N LEU A 347 10.47 39.52 -28.26
CA LEU A 347 10.73 38.98 -29.59
C LEU A 347 10.31 37.51 -29.65
N GLY A 348 9.57 37.15 -30.70
CA GLY A 348 9.25 35.79 -31.07
C GLY A 348 9.15 35.64 -32.59
N TYR A 349 9.00 34.42 -33.07
CA TYR A 349 8.89 34.12 -34.49
C TYR A 349 8.13 32.81 -34.73
N ASP A 350 7.63 32.65 -35.95
CA ASP A 350 7.18 31.38 -36.52
C ASP A 350 7.80 31.21 -37.92
N GLN A 351 7.29 30.28 -38.74
CA GLN A 351 7.78 30.07 -40.11
C GLN A 351 7.60 31.30 -41.04
N ASN A 352 6.63 32.17 -40.76
CA ASN A 352 6.16 33.21 -41.70
C ASN A 352 6.51 34.64 -41.25
N GLY A 353 6.63 34.89 -39.95
CA GLY A 353 6.75 36.24 -39.42
C GLY A 353 7.71 36.38 -38.24
N LEU A 354 8.16 37.62 -38.04
CA LEU A 354 8.80 38.08 -36.81
C LEU A 354 7.81 38.92 -36.02
N TYR A 355 7.75 38.70 -34.71
CA TYR A 355 6.76 39.32 -33.83
C TYR A 355 7.46 40.07 -32.70
N ILE A 356 7.16 41.37 -32.58
CA ILE A 356 7.79 42.24 -31.60
C ILE A 356 6.71 42.89 -30.76
N GLY A 357 6.68 42.59 -29.46
CA GLY A 357 5.84 43.31 -28.50
C GLY A 357 6.63 44.43 -27.87
N ALA A 358 6.01 45.56 -27.54
CA ALA A 358 6.64 46.56 -26.68
C ALA A 358 5.63 47.28 -25.80
N TYR A 359 6.12 47.74 -24.66
CA TYR A 359 5.44 48.73 -23.84
C TYR A 359 5.63 50.11 -24.48
N MET A 360 4.53 50.76 -24.88
CA MET A 360 4.57 52.10 -25.49
C MET A 360 4.44 53.17 -24.42
N VAL A 361 5.59 53.61 -23.90
CA VAL A 361 5.74 54.62 -22.84
C VAL A 361 5.13 55.95 -23.27
N GLY A 362 4.23 56.47 -22.43
CA GLY A 362 3.50 57.71 -22.65
C GLY A 362 2.19 57.68 -21.87
N SER A 363 1.40 58.76 -21.94
CA SER A 363 0.12 58.85 -21.23
C SER A 363 -1.07 58.79 -22.19
N PRO A 364 -2.03 57.86 -22.03
CA PRO A 364 -2.03 56.71 -21.10
C PRO A 364 -1.14 55.57 -21.62
N ALA A 365 -0.41 54.83 -20.80
CA ALA A 365 0.38 53.66 -21.21
C ALA A 365 -0.44 52.63 -22.03
N ARG A 366 0.17 51.98 -23.04
CA ARG A 366 -0.44 50.88 -23.83
C ARG A 366 0.61 49.92 -24.37
N MET A 367 0.16 48.77 -24.89
CA MET A 367 1.00 47.82 -25.60
C MET A 367 0.82 47.96 -27.12
N THR A 368 1.87 47.63 -27.87
CA THR A 368 1.82 47.46 -29.32
C THR A 368 2.54 46.18 -29.72
N LEU A 369 1.98 45.46 -30.68
CA LEU A 369 2.55 44.25 -31.27
C LEU A 369 2.78 44.47 -32.76
N TRP A 370 4.02 44.34 -33.23
CA TRP A 370 4.35 44.35 -34.66
C TRP A 370 4.53 42.94 -35.19
N ALA A 371 3.94 42.65 -36.34
CA ALA A 371 4.19 41.46 -37.14
C ALA A 371 4.87 41.87 -38.44
N ILE A 372 6.04 41.30 -38.72
CA ILE A 372 6.86 41.61 -39.90
C ILE A 372 6.91 40.37 -40.78
N ASP A 373 6.57 40.53 -42.06
CA ASP A 373 6.70 39.47 -43.06
C ASP A 373 8.15 39.03 -43.18
N LYS A 374 8.41 37.74 -42.93
CA LYS A 374 9.77 37.21 -42.89
C LYS A 374 10.35 36.92 -44.26
N ALA A 375 9.52 36.63 -45.26
CA ALA A 375 10.01 36.20 -46.58
C ALA A 375 10.95 37.23 -47.23
N PRO A 376 10.67 38.55 -47.21
CA PRO A 376 11.59 39.57 -47.71
C PRO A 376 12.87 39.73 -46.89
N LEU A 377 12.83 39.45 -45.58
CA LEU A 377 13.98 39.58 -44.68
C LEU A 377 15.05 38.50 -44.94
N VAL A 378 14.64 37.33 -45.43
CA VAL A 378 15.52 36.16 -45.62
C VAL A 378 15.81 35.85 -47.09
N ALA A 379 15.32 36.70 -48.00
CA ALA A 379 15.58 36.60 -49.44
C ALA A 379 17.07 36.79 -49.77
N SER A 380 17.49 36.35 -50.97
CA SER A 380 18.87 36.52 -51.46
C SER A 380 19.32 37.98 -51.49
N THR A 381 18.37 38.91 -51.68
CA THR A 381 18.56 40.35 -51.49
C THR A 381 17.58 40.80 -50.41
N PRO A 382 18.00 40.77 -49.14
CA PRO A 382 17.12 41.10 -48.02
C PRO A 382 16.55 42.52 -48.13
N SER A 383 15.29 42.65 -47.79
CA SER A 383 14.60 43.94 -47.65
C SER A 383 13.61 43.89 -46.49
N LEU A 384 13.17 45.05 -46.01
CA LEU A 384 12.21 45.11 -44.92
C LEU A 384 10.86 44.56 -45.41
N GLY A 385 10.37 43.50 -44.77
CA GLY A 385 9.04 42.96 -45.06
C GLY A 385 7.92 43.89 -44.64
N THR A 386 6.71 43.62 -45.13
CA THR A 386 5.51 44.34 -44.71
C THR A 386 5.34 44.26 -43.20
N ILE A 387 5.11 45.41 -42.56
CA ILE A 387 4.90 45.52 -41.12
C ILE A 387 3.43 45.80 -40.85
N VAL A 388 2.81 44.96 -40.03
CA VAL A 388 1.50 45.23 -39.42
C VAL A 388 1.70 45.53 -37.95
N ALA A 389 1.14 46.64 -37.49
CA ALA A 389 1.17 47.02 -36.09
C ALA A 389 -0.22 46.93 -35.49
N PHE A 390 -0.38 46.07 -34.49
CA PHE A 390 -1.57 45.99 -33.65
C PHE A 390 -1.38 46.95 -32.48
N ARG A 391 -1.86 48.19 -32.67
CA ARG A 391 -1.69 49.30 -31.72
C ARG A 391 -2.89 49.45 -30.80
N GLY A 392 -2.70 50.22 -29.73
CA GLY A 392 -3.79 50.56 -28.81
C GLY A 392 -4.22 49.42 -27.90
N LEU A 393 -3.39 48.38 -27.77
CA LEU A 393 -3.69 47.25 -26.89
C LEU A 393 -3.62 47.70 -25.42
N THR A 394 -4.44 47.07 -24.59
CA THR A 394 -4.46 47.30 -23.14
C THR A 394 -3.08 47.12 -22.53
N TRP A 395 -2.76 47.94 -21.52
CA TRP A 395 -1.53 47.77 -20.76
C TRP A 395 -1.61 46.49 -19.92
N GLU A 396 -0.70 45.55 -20.19
CA GLU A 396 -0.73 44.17 -19.66
C GLU A 396 0.65 43.73 -19.13
N GLY A 397 1.48 44.69 -18.72
CA GLY A 397 2.84 44.46 -18.24
C GLY A 397 3.83 44.14 -19.37
N ALA A 398 3.72 42.96 -19.98
CA ALA A 398 4.54 42.51 -21.11
C ALA A 398 3.74 41.57 -22.03
N LEU A 399 3.79 41.83 -23.34
CA LEU A 399 3.31 40.90 -24.36
C LEU A 399 4.47 39.97 -24.72
N GLN A 400 4.29 38.66 -24.65
CA GLN A 400 5.32 37.67 -25.01
C GLN A 400 4.90 36.89 -26.26
N PRO A 401 5.34 37.30 -27.46
CA PRO A 401 5.20 36.48 -28.65
C PRO A 401 5.99 35.19 -28.49
N CYS A 402 5.38 34.06 -28.84
CA CYS A 402 6.01 32.76 -28.69
C CYS A 402 7.18 32.59 -29.66
N ILE A 403 8.26 31.97 -29.18
CA ILE A 403 9.20 31.25 -30.04
C ILE A 403 8.48 29.97 -30.48
N THR A 404 8.21 29.81 -31.77
CA THR A 404 7.30 28.76 -32.26
C THR A 404 8.06 27.59 -32.87
N TYR A 405 7.88 26.40 -32.32
CA TYR A 405 8.37 25.12 -32.85
C TYR A 405 7.19 24.29 -33.39
N GLY A 406 7.30 23.82 -34.63
CA GLY A 406 6.25 23.06 -35.33
C GLY A 406 5.39 23.90 -36.27
N THR A 407 4.35 23.28 -36.84
CA THR A 407 3.55 23.84 -37.95
C THR A 407 2.35 24.67 -37.49
N ALA A 408 2.53 25.57 -36.52
CA ALA A 408 1.44 26.49 -36.16
C ALA A 408 1.13 27.43 -37.34
N SER A 409 -0.12 27.53 -37.77
CA SER A 409 -0.61 28.48 -38.79
C SER A 409 -0.61 29.96 -38.31
N GLY A 410 0.41 30.36 -37.55
CA GLY A 410 0.54 31.67 -36.90
C GLY A 410 1.11 31.57 -35.49
N ALA A 411 1.73 32.63 -34.98
CA ALA A 411 2.34 32.69 -33.65
C ALA A 411 1.35 33.07 -32.54
N TYR A 412 1.42 32.37 -31.41
CA TYR A 412 0.72 32.75 -30.20
C TYR A 412 1.43 33.89 -29.47
N VAL A 413 0.66 34.70 -28.73
CA VAL A 413 1.15 35.80 -27.91
C VAL A 413 0.45 35.72 -26.56
N THR A 414 1.23 35.73 -25.47
CA THR A 414 0.71 35.65 -24.11
C THR A 414 0.96 36.94 -23.33
N SER A 415 0.07 37.23 -22.38
CA SER A 415 0.25 38.30 -21.40
C SER A 415 -0.55 37.99 -20.13
N LEU A 416 -0.17 38.61 -19.01
CA LEU A 416 -0.89 38.46 -17.75
C LEU A 416 -2.09 39.41 -17.68
N GLN A 417 -3.18 38.89 -17.15
CA GLN A 417 -4.43 39.59 -16.91
C GLN A 417 -5.00 39.16 -15.56
N GLY A 418 -4.48 39.73 -14.47
CA GLY A 418 -4.86 39.31 -13.11
C GLY A 418 -4.49 37.84 -12.86
N ALA A 419 -5.43 37.03 -12.36
CA ALA A 419 -5.27 35.60 -12.15
C ALA A 419 -5.48 34.76 -13.43
N SER A 420 -5.13 35.29 -14.59
CA SER A 420 -5.27 34.60 -15.88
C SER A 420 -4.18 35.00 -16.86
N ILE A 421 -3.83 34.08 -17.76
CA ILE A 421 -2.99 34.36 -18.92
C ILE A 421 -3.89 34.57 -20.13
N ARG A 422 -3.84 35.76 -20.72
CA ARG A 422 -4.53 36.09 -21.97
C ARG A 422 -3.74 35.50 -23.13
N VAL A 423 -4.43 34.77 -24.01
CA VAL A 423 -3.83 34.16 -25.21
C VAL A 423 -4.42 34.81 -26.45
N ARG A 424 -3.52 35.34 -27.29
CA ARG A 424 -3.85 35.83 -28.64
C ARG A 424 -3.06 35.05 -29.68
N ARG A 425 -3.51 35.12 -30.94
CA ARG A 425 -2.81 34.53 -32.08
C ARG A 425 -2.70 35.52 -33.22
N VAL A 426 -1.48 35.67 -33.73
CA VAL A 426 -1.22 36.38 -34.99
C VAL A 426 -1.28 35.38 -36.12
N ASN A 427 -2.33 35.42 -36.94
CA ASN A 427 -2.49 34.52 -38.07
C ASN A 427 -1.83 35.11 -39.31
N PHE A 428 -1.08 34.30 -40.04
CA PHE A 428 -0.56 34.65 -41.35
C PHE A 428 -1.58 34.28 -42.43
N VAL A 429 -2.03 35.26 -43.19
CA VAL A 429 -3.02 35.12 -44.27
C VAL A 429 -2.41 35.68 -45.55
N PRO A 430 -1.69 34.84 -46.32
CA PRO A 430 -1.02 35.28 -47.55
C PRO A 430 -2.00 35.96 -48.51
N GLY A 431 -1.64 37.14 -49.00
CA GLY A 431 -2.44 37.88 -49.98
C GLY A 431 -3.61 38.70 -49.40
N SER A 432 -3.81 38.69 -48.08
CA SER A 432 -4.67 39.67 -47.41
C SER A 432 -4.02 41.06 -47.40
N PRO A 433 -4.78 42.17 -47.27
CA PRO A 433 -4.23 43.53 -47.32
C PRO A 433 -3.12 43.83 -46.30
N SER A 434 -3.09 43.09 -45.19
CA SER A 434 -2.10 43.21 -44.13
C SER A 434 -1.15 42.00 -44.02
N ASN A 435 -1.39 40.89 -44.73
CA ASN A 435 -0.74 39.57 -44.50
C ASN A 435 -0.91 38.98 -43.08
N PHE A 436 -1.23 39.78 -42.07
CA PHE A 436 -1.40 39.36 -40.68
C PHE A 436 -2.71 39.87 -40.07
N THR A 437 -3.33 39.04 -39.23
CA THR A 437 -4.47 39.40 -38.39
C THR A 437 -4.19 38.99 -36.94
N LEU A 438 -4.70 39.76 -35.97
CA LEU A 438 -4.61 39.41 -34.55
C LEU A 438 -5.99 38.98 -34.05
N THR A 439 -6.04 37.81 -33.45
CA THR A 439 -7.28 37.22 -32.91
C THR A 439 -7.08 36.88 -31.44
N GLU A 440 -8.06 37.24 -30.61
CA GLU A 440 -8.13 36.76 -29.24
C GLU A 440 -8.58 35.30 -29.22
N GLN A 441 -7.84 34.45 -28.51
CA GLN A 441 -8.19 33.04 -28.34
C GLN A 441 -8.98 32.83 -27.05
N GLY A 442 -8.60 33.54 -25.98
CA GLY A 442 -9.28 33.47 -24.70
C GLY A 442 -8.35 33.78 -23.52
N PHE A 443 -8.76 33.33 -22.33
CA PHE A 443 -8.06 33.49 -21.07
C PHE A 443 -7.91 32.13 -20.41
N VAL A 444 -6.69 31.82 -19.96
CA VAL A 444 -6.41 30.61 -19.18
C VAL A 444 -6.30 31.00 -17.72
N SER A 445 -7.18 30.46 -16.86
CA SER A 445 -7.09 30.66 -15.41
C SER A 445 -5.80 30.04 -14.86
N ILE A 446 -5.11 30.77 -13.99
CA ILE A 446 -3.87 30.34 -13.34
C ILE A 446 -3.98 30.45 -11.81
N PRO A 447 -3.20 29.68 -11.04
CA PRO A 447 -3.11 29.85 -9.59
C PRO A 447 -2.81 31.30 -9.19
N ALA A 448 -3.50 31.77 -8.15
CA ALA A 448 -3.31 33.10 -7.60
C ALA A 448 -1.84 33.33 -7.18
N TYR A 449 -1.38 34.57 -7.34
CA TYR A 449 -0.03 34.98 -7.00
C TYR A 449 -0.02 36.42 -6.46
N ALA A 450 1.05 36.77 -5.76
CA ALA A 450 1.32 38.13 -5.32
C ALA A 450 2.57 38.70 -6.01
N GLU A 451 2.67 40.03 -6.06
CA GLU A 451 3.82 40.72 -6.67
C GLU A 451 5.13 40.39 -5.92
N PRO A 452 6.20 40.01 -6.64
CA PRO A 452 7.46 39.62 -6.02
C PRO A 452 8.13 40.79 -5.29
N GLN A 453 8.78 40.48 -4.17
CA GLN A 453 9.56 41.45 -3.41
C GLN A 453 10.97 41.66 -4.02
N PRO A 454 11.57 42.85 -3.85
CA PRO A 454 12.99 43.07 -4.16
C PRO A 454 13.89 42.09 -3.38
N ALA A 455 14.87 41.51 -4.06
CA ALA A 455 15.70 40.43 -3.52
C ALA A 455 16.92 40.97 -2.73
N PRO A 456 17.16 40.52 -1.49
CA PRO A 456 18.41 40.81 -0.79
C PRO A 456 19.59 40.13 -1.50
N ALA A 457 20.77 40.74 -1.40
CA ALA A 457 22.02 40.21 -1.93
C ALA A 457 23.16 40.55 -0.96
N LEU A 458 24.06 39.60 -0.71
CA LEU A 458 25.17 39.78 0.23
C LEU A 458 25.96 41.07 -0.05
N GLY A 459 26.13 41.89 0.99
CA GLY A 459 26.87 43.16 0.94
C GLY A 459 26.22 44.27 0.10
N SER A 460 25.00 44.08 -0.41
CA SER A 460 24.24 45.11 -1.09
C SER A 460 23.55 46.04 -0.09
N GLY A 461 23.63 47.36 -0.30
CA GLY A 461 22.97 48.36 0.55
C GLY A 461 21.49 48.58 0.21
N THR A 462 21.02 48.05 -0.93
CA THR A 462 19.62 48.09 -1.36
C THR A 462 19.26 46.79 -2.08
N ASN A 463 18.08 46.25 -1.78
CA ASN A 463 17.60 45.02 -2.41
C ASN A 463 17.46 45.20 -3.93
N VAL A 464 17.77 44.14 -4.64
CA VAL A 464 17.75 44.02 -6.10
C VAL A 464 16.31 44.09 -6.62
N ASP A 465 16.07 44.94 -7.61
CA ASP A 465 14.77 45.06 -8.28
C ASP A 465 14.50 43.81 -9.15
N THR A 466 13.42 43.09 -8.84
CA THR A 466 13.00 41.84 -9.51
C THR A 466 12.02 42.08 -10.68
N VAL A 467 11.69 43.35 -10.98
CA VAL A 467 10.90 43.78 -12.16
C VAL A 467 9.43 43.31 -12.17
N GLY A 468 8.94 42.90 -11.00
CA GLY A 468 7.54 42.55 -10.77
C GLY A 468 7.12 41.24 -11.46
N SER A 469 5.82 41.03 -11.58
CA SER A 469 5.25 39.75 -12.06
C SER A 469 5.17 39.57 -13.57
N ARG A 470 5.85 40.38 -14.38
CA ARG A 470 5.76 40.35 -15.86
C ARG A 470 6.19 38.98 -16.41
N LEU A 471 5.48 38.46 -17.42
CA LEU A 471 5.95 37.30 -18.19
C LEU A 471 7.27 37.65 -18.88
N MET A 472 8.24 36.75 -18.84
CA MET A 472 9.61 36.99 -19.32
C MET A 472 9.86 36.46 -20.74
N MET A 473 9.24 35.34 -21.09
CA MET A 473 9.25 34.74 -22.43
C MET A 473 8.15 33.69 -22.57
N ALA A 474 7.82 33.34 -23.82
CA ALA A 474 6.92 32.24 -24.14
C ALA A 474 7.47 31.38 -25.29
N VAL A 475 7.21 30.08 -25.23
CA VAL A 475 7.54 29.11 -26.29
C VAL A 475 6.31 28.29 -26.63
N PHE A 476 6.04 28.11 -27.92
CA PHE A 476 5.03 27.18 -28.40
C PHE A 476 5.72 25.93 -28.94
N ARG A 477 5.40 24.77 -28.37
CA ARG A 477 5.92 23.47 -28.81
C ARG A 477 4.95 22.37 -28.43
N ASN A 478 4.86 21.32 -29.25
CA ASN A 478 4.03 20.14 -29.00
C ASN A 478 2.59 20.51 -28.58
N ASN A 479 1.97 21.41 -29.33
CA ASN A 479 0.61 21.94 -29.09
C ASN A 479 0.41 22.61 -27.73
N SER A 480 1.47 22.99 -27.02
CA SER A 480 1.41 23.66 -25.73
C SER A 480 2.16 25.00 -25.78
N ILE A 481 1.71 25.97 -24.98
CA ILE A 481 2.47 27.19 -24.70
C ILE A 481 3.11 27.03 -23.33
N PHE A 482 4.43 27.22 -23.26
CA PHE A 482 5.16 27.32 -22.00
C PHE A 482 5.60 28.75 -21.76
N THR A 483 5.40 29.25 -20.55
CA THR A 483 5.75 30.61 -20.15
C THR A 483 6.07 30.66 -18.67
N ALA A 484 6.83 31.67 -18.25
CA ALA A 484 7.22 31.84 -16.84
C ALA A 484 7.29 33.31 -16.42
N HIS A 485 7.17 33.54 -15.12
CA HIS A 485 7.31 34.85 -14.48
C HIS A 485 7.74 34.74 -13.01
N THR A 486 8.13 35.86 -12.43
CA THR A 486 8.49 35.96 -11.01
C THR A 486 7.23 36.20 -10.16
N VAL A 487 7.07 35.47 -9.06
CA VAL A 487 5.97 35.60 -8.09
C VAL A 487 6.50 35.73 -6.67
N GLN A 488 5.64 36.08 -5.71
CA GLN A 488 5.96 36.02 -4.29
C GLN A 488 5.56 34.68 -3.65
N VAL A 489 6.50 34.05 -2.94
CA VAL A 489 6.27 32.92 -2.03
C VAL A 489 6.87 33.27 -0.67
N SER A 490 6.06 33.27 0.38
CA SER A 490 6.50 33.54 1.76
C SER A 490 7.40 34.77 1.92
N GLY A 491 7.03 35.87 1.25
CA GLY A 491 7.76 37.15 1.27
C GLY A 491 8.97 37.24 0.33
N ARG A 492 9.20 36.21 -0.50
CA ARG A 492 10.41 36.06 -1.32
C ARG A 492 10.06 35.88 -2.79
N ALA A 493 10.98 36.27 -3.67
CA ALA A 493 10.78 36.09 -5.11
C ALA A 493 11.00 34.62 -5.48
N ALA A 494 10.11 34.06 -6.29
CA ALA A 494 10.16 32.70 -6.79
C ALA A 494 9.80 32.68 -8.29
N CYS A 495 10.20 31.64 -9.01
CA CYS A 495 9.91 31.50 -10.43
C CYS A 495 8.71 30.56 -10.63
N ARG A 496 7.61 31.06 -11.20
CA ARG A 496 6.45 30.25 -11.55
C ARG A 496 6.38 30.02 -13.05
N TRP A 497 6.09 28.79 -13.44
CA TRP A 497 5.98 28.37 -14.83
C TRP A 497 4.62 27.73 -15.11
N TYR A 498 4.22 27.75 -16.38
CA TYR A 498 2.94 27.23 -16.84
C TYR A 498 3.11 26.49 -18.16
N GLN A 499 2.38 25.39 -18.31
CA GLN A 499 2.04 24.77 -19.58
C GLN A 499 0.56 24.99 -19.87
N LEU A 500 0.26 25.64 -20.98
CA LEU A 500 -1.10 26.00 -21.40
C LEU A 500 -1.47 25.22 -22.64
N ASN A 501 -2.73 24.79 -22.73
CA ASN A 501 -3.31 24.27 -23.96
C ASN A 501 -4.01 25.43 -24.70
N PRO A 502 -3.45 25.90 -25.83
CA PRO A 502 -3.99 27.04 -26.57
C PRO A 502 -5.12 26.67 -27.54
N LEU A 503 -5.60 25.42 -27.53
CA LEU A 503 -6.81 25.00 -28.26
C LEU A 503 -8.02 24.96 -27.32
N THR A 504 -7.84 24.43 -26.12
CA THR A 504 -8.91 24.31 -25.11
C THR A 504 -8.98 25.50 -24.15
N MET A 505 -8.02 26.42 -24.21
CA MET A 505 -7.87 27.53 -23.25
C MET A 505 -7.78 27.06 -21.79
N SER A 506 -7.09 25.94 -21.55
CA SER A 506 -6.95 25.35 -20.22
C SER A 506 -5.49 25.32 -19.75
N LEU A 507 -5.31 25.37 -18.43
CA LEU A 507 -4.03 25.12 -17.78
C LEU A 507 -3.78 23.61 -17.82
N VAL A 508 -2.67 23.17 -18.42
CA VAL A 508 -2.26 21.75 -18.40
C VAL A 508 -1.57 21.45 -17.09
N GLN A 509 -0.59 22.27 -16.72
CA GLN A 509 0.12 22.20 -15.46
C GLN A 509 0.82 23.51 -15.13
N SER A 510 1.19 23.66 -13.87
CA SER A 510 2.02 24.77 -13.38
C SER A 510 2.86 24.32 -12.20
N GLY A 511 4.03 24.92 -12.02
CA GLY A 511 4.88 24.70 -10.87
C GLY A 511 5.53 25.99 -10.38
N THR A 512 5.95 25.99 -9.12
CA THR A 512 6.68 27.12 -8.52
C THR A 512 8.03 26.66 -8.02
N VAL A 513 9.09 27.26 -8.56
CA VAL A 513 10.47 27.04 -8.16
C VAL A 513 10.85 28.09 -7.13
N SER A 514 10.98 27.66 -5.88
CA SER A 514 11.34 28.46 -4.73
C SER A 514 12.38 27.75 -3.86
N ASP A 515 13.00 28.50 -2.97
CA ASP A 515 13.92 27.98 -1.95
C ASP A 515 13.40 28.35 -0.55
N SER A 516 14.07 27.96 0.53
CA SER A 516 13.72 28.40 1.90
C SER A 516 14.35 29.74 2.29
N SER A 517 15.50 30.13 1.70
CA SER A 517 16.16 31.43 1.89
C SER A 517 16.30 32.25 0.61
N LEU A 518 16.65 31.62 -0.51
CA LEU A 518 16.96 32.31 -1.76
C LEU A 518 15.72 32.93 -2.41
N HIS A 519 15.96 34.07 -3.04
CA HIS A 519 15.05 34.69 -3.98
C HIS A 519 15.46 34.29 -5.39
N TYR A 520 14.53 33.77 -6.19
CA TYR A 520 14.73 33.44 -7.60
C TYR A 520 13.89 34.34 -8.50
N TYR A 521 14.52 34.90 -9.53
CA TYR A 521 13.91 35.95 -10.36
C TYR A 521 14.51 36.01 -11.77
N PHE A 522 13.75 36.60 -12.70
CA PHE A 522 13.99 36.57 -14.15
C PHE A 522 14.03 35.14 -14.72
N PRO A 523 12.94 34.35 -14.64
CA PRO A 523 12.90 33.05 -15.27
C PRO A 523 12.89 33.13 -16.79
N SER A 524 13.62 32.21 -17.42
CA SER A 524 13.59 31.96 -18.86
C SER A 524 13.45 30.46 -19.09
N ILE A 525 12.55 30.04 -19.97
CA ILE A 525 12.09 28.64 -20.10
C ILE A 525 12.19 28.17 -21.55
N MET A 526 12.62 26.93 -21.76
CA MET A 526 12.65 26.30 -23.08
C MET A 526 12.27 24.83 -22.97
N VAL A 527 11.70 24.29 -24.05
CA VAL A 527 11.28 22.89 -24.16
C VAL A 527 11.86 22.28 -25.42
N ASN A 528 12.44 21.07 -25.30
CA ASN A 528 13.01 20.32 -26.41
C ASN A 528 11.96 19.47 -27.16
N GLN A 529 12.37 18.72 -28.19
CA GLN A 529 11.42 17.94 -29.01
C GLN A 529 10.66 16.86 -28.26
N TYR A 530 11.25 16.32 -27.20
CA TYR A 530 10.68 15.28 -26.35
C TYR A 530 9.72 15.82 -25.27
N GLY A 531 9.60 17.14 -25.15
CA GLY A 531 8.82 17.76 -24.08
C GLY A 531 9.61 17.99 -22.80
N HIS A 532 10.92 17.71 -22.79
CA HIS A 532 11.78 18.02 -21.64
C HIS A 532 12.02 19.52 -21.56
N LEU A 533 12.08 20.04 -20.34
CA LEU A 533 12.03 21.47 -20.06
C LEU A 533 13.24 21.88 -19.23
N ALA A 534 13.88 22.98 -19.63
CA ALA A 534 14.90 23.65 -18.82
C ALA A 534 14.49 25.10 -18.55
N MET A 535 14.78 25.56 -17.34
CA MET A 535 14.53 26.94 -16.91
C MET A 535 15.78 27.53 -16.25
N GLY A 536 16.22 28.71 -16.70
CA GLY A 536 17.30 29.45 -16.07
C GLY A 536 16.85 30.78 -15.48
N PHE A 537 17.48 31.20 -14.39
CA PHE A 537 17.14 32.38 -13.61
C PHE A 537 18.33 32.90 -12.78
N SER A 538 18.21 34.11 -12.24
CA SER A 538 19.12 34.64 -11.22
C SER A 538 18.65 34.31 -9.82
N GLY A 539 19.58 34.26 -8.85
CA GLY A 539 19.22 34.09 -7.46
C GLY A 539 20.18 34.73 -6.45
N SER A 540 19.64 35.19 -5.33
CA SER A 540 20.40 35.81 -4.23
C SER A 540 19.62 35.78 -2.92
N ASP A 541 20.34 35.98 -1.81
CA ASP A 541 19.75 36.31 -0.50
C ASP A 541 20.73 37.16 0.32
N ALA A 542 20.44 37.37 1.61
CA ALA A 542 21.32 38.14 2.49
C ALA A 542 22.73 37.54 2.65
N ASN A 543 22.90 36.24 2.39
CA ASN A 543 24.15 35.49 2.58
C ASN A 543 24.84 35.13 1.26
N ASN A 544 24.16 35.32 0.13
CA ASN A 544 24.67 34.97 -1.20
C ASN A 544 24.68 36.18 -2.13
N TYR A 545 25.79 36.36 -2.87
CA TYR A 545 25.83 37.28 -3.99
C TYR A 545 24.90 36.82 -5.12
N ILE A 546 24.53 37.75 -6.01
CA ILE A 546 23.70 37.43 -7.16
C ILE A 546 24.42 36.45 -8.08
N GLY A 547 23.87 35.24 -8.21
CA GLY A 547 24.39 34.15 -9.04
C GLY A 547 23.42 33.73 -10.13
N ALA A 548 23.88 32.80 -10.96
CA ALA A 548 23.12 32.17 -12.03
C ALA A 548 22.73 30.74 -11.67
N TYR A 549 21.46 30.41 -11.91
CA TYR A 549 20.85 29.15 -11.56
C TYR A 549 20.09 28.56 -12.75
N TYR A 550 19.91 27.25 -12.73
CA TYR A 550 19.00 26.55 -13.64
C TYR A 550 18.27 25.42 -12.90
N THR A 551 17.20 24.95 -13.50
CA THR A 551 16.50 23.71 -13.16
C THR A 551 15.89 23.12 -14.43
N GLY A 552 15.26 21.96 -14.34
CA GLY A 552 14.46 21.40 -15.40
C GLY A 552 13.64 20.20 -14.94
N ARG A 553 13.06 19.55 -15.94
CA ARG A 553 12.26 18.34 -15.81
C ARG A 553 12.25 17.57 -17.13
N ILE A 554 12.06 16.26 -17.07
CA ILE A 554 11.69 15.44 -18.24
C ILE A 554 10.17 15.42 -18.40
N ALA A 555 9.70 14.87 -19.52
CA ALA A 555 8.27 14.87 -19.86
C ALA A 555 7.47 13.91 -18.97
N THR A 556 8.12 12.87 -18.44
CA THR A 556 7.55 11.83 -17.58
C THR A 556 7.55 12.19 -16.10
N ASP A 557 8.23 13.27 -15.69
CA ASP A 557 8.18 13.75 -14.30
C ASP A 557 6.74 14.07 -13.87
N PRO A 558 6.39 13.93 -12.57
CA PRO A 558 5.08 14.30 -12.07
C PRO A 558 4.63 15.71 -12.51
N PRO A 559 3.33 15.92 -12.82
CA PRO A 559 2.84 17.23 -13.23
C PRO A 559 3.10 18.32 -12.18
N GLY A 560 3.58 19.48 -12.62
CA GLY A 560 3.88 20.63 -11.75
C GLY A 560 5.25 20.59 -11.06
N GLU A 561 5.92 19.45 -11.02
CA GLU A 561 7.25 19.34 -10.40
C GLU A 561 8.39 19.82 -11.30
N MET A 562 9.47 20.25 -10.66
CA MET A 562 10.76 20.62 -11.26
C MET A 562 11.85 20.11 -10.33
N ALA A 563 13.00 19.74 -10.89
CA ALA A 563 14.16 19.40 -10.09
C ALA A 563 14.59 20.55 -9.16
N ALA A 564 15.37 20.22 -8.13
CA ALA A 564 15.93 21.24 -7.25
C ALA A 564 16.87 22.18 -8.05
N PRO A 565 16.76 23.52 -7.89
CA PRO A 565 17.63 24.47 -8.57
C PRO A 565 19.13 24.26 -8.31
N VAL A 566 19.92 24.29 -9.38
CA VAL A 566 21.39 24.21 -9.31
C VAL A 566 22.01 25.56 -9.66
N ARG A 567 22.94 25.99 -8.82
CA ARG A 567 23.78 27.16 -9.07
C ARG A 567 24.95 26.80 -9.97
N TYR A 568 24.92 27.23 -11.23
CA TYR A 568 26.02 26.97 -12.16
C TYR A 568 27.07 28.09 -12.20
N ARG A 569 26.76 29.27 -11.66
CA ARG A 569 27.73 30.36 -11.48
C ARG A 569 27.43 31.17 -10.23
N ALA A 570 28.33 31.12 -9.25
CA ALA A 570 28.28 31.98 -8.08
C ALA A 570 28.65 33.43 -8.42
N GLY A 571 28.04 34.38 -7.72
CA GLY A 571 28.52 35.77 -7.67
C GLY A 571 29.76 35.88 -6.78
N ALA A 572 30.62 36.85 -7.06
CA ALA A 572 31.92 37.02 -6.39
C ALA A 572 32.03 38.30 -5.54
N ALA A 573 31.07 39.23 -5.63
CA ALA A 573 31.13 40.49 -4.90
C ALA A 573 29.76 41.20 -4.81
N PRO A 574 29.63 42.21 -3.94
CA PRO A 574 28.41 43.02 -3.85
C PRO A 574 28.07 43.75 -5.15
N SER A 575 26.79 43.78 -5.49
CA SER A 575 26.28 44.48 -6.68
C SER A 575 25.30 45.59 -6.28
N ASN A 576 25.71 46.84 -6.48
CA ASN A 576 24.89 48.03 -6.25
C ASN A 576 24.87 48.89 -7.52
N PHE A 577 23.76 48.84 -8.26
CA PHE A 577 23.49 49.58 -9.49
C PHE A 577 22.25 50.47 -9.32
N MET A 578 22.45 51.56 -8.58
CA MET A 578 21.36 52.47 -8.26
C MET A 578 20.96 53.31 -9.48
N ASP A 579 19.69 53.23 -9.88
CA ASP A 579 19.13 54.12 -10.89
C ASP A 579 18.78 55.50 -10.30
N SER A 580 18.33 56.41 -11.17
CA SER A 580 17.99 57.79 -10.78
C SER A 580 16.78 57.91 -9.84
N VAL A 581 16.03 56.82 -9.61
CA VAL A 581 14.90 56.75 -8.68
C VAL A 581 15.18 55.87 -7.45
N GLY A 582 16.43 55.43 -7.27
CA GLY A 582 16.88 54.72 -6.08
C GLY A 582 16.64 53.21 -6.10
N ARG A 583 16.40 52.59 -7.26
CA ARG A 583 16.29 51.12 -7.38
C ARG A 583 17.64 50.50 -7.70
N ASN A 584 17.96 49.36 -7.10
CA ASN A 584 19.14 48.57 -7.46
C ASN A 584 18.81 47.67 -8.66
N ARG A 585 19.12 48.14 -9.88
CA ARG A 585 18.72 47.49 -11.14
C ARG A 585 19.66 46.34 -11.50
N TRP A 586 19.09 45.18 -11.84
CA TRP A 586 19.85 44.00 -12.25
C TRP A 586 19.81 43.69 -13.75
N GLY A 587 18.66 43.92 -14.38
CA GLY A 587 18.36 43.41 -15.71
C GLY A 587 16.87 43.47 -15.96
N ASP A 588 16.50 43.41 -17.21
CA ASP A 588 15.11 43.22 -17.64
C ASP A 588 14.88 41.82 -18.23
N TYR A 589 15.94 41.12 -18.61
CA TYR A 589 15.88 39.87 -19.36
C TYR A 589 16.80 38.78 -18.81
N SER A 590 16.37 37.56 -19.09
CA SER A 590 17.17 36.35 -19.19
C SER A 590 16.67 35.55 -20.40
N LEU A 591 17.45 34.59 -20.88
CA LEU A 591 16.99 33.74 -21.98
C LEU A 591 17.51 32.32 -21.85
N THR A 592 16.62 31.37 -22.17
CA THR A 592 16.95 29.97 -22.40
C THR A 592 16.50 29.63 -23.82
N THR A 593 17.37 29.00 -24.60
CA THR A 593 17.20 28.73 -26.02
C THR A 593 17.48 27.26 -26.33
N LEU A 594 16.89 26.75 -27.41
CA LEU A 594 17.23 25.44 -27.93
C LEU A 594 18.53 25.50 -28.71
N ASP A 595 19.28 24.41 -28.68
CA ASP A 595 20.39 24.18 -29.61
C ASP A 595 19.85 23.74 -30.98
N PRO A 596 20.01 24.55 -32.04
CA PRO A 596 19.45 24.21 -33.35
C PRO A 596 20.20 23.08 -34.06
N SER A 597 21.37 22.65 -33.56
CA SER A 597 22.14 21.57 -34.17
C SER A 597 21.53 20.19 -33.91
N ASN A 598 20.88 19.99 -32.76
CA ASN A 598 20.28 18.70 -32.37
C ASN A 598 18.83 18.80 -31.90
N GLN A 599 18.32 19.98 -31.59
CA GLN A 599 16.97 20.21 -31.05
C GLN A 599 16.67 19.52 -29.71
N THR A 600 17.70 19.06 -29.02
CA THR A 600 17.63 18.34 -27.74
C THR A 600 18.28 19.13 -26.62
N ASP A 601 19.49 19.62 -26.88
CA ASP A 601 20.23 20.44 -25.92
C ASP A 601 19.58 21.82 -25.81
N MET A 602 19.71 22.41 -24.62
CA MET A 602 19.26 23.76 -24.34
C MET A 602 20.41 24.56 -23.76
N TRP A 603 20.38 25.87 -23.98
CA TRP A 603 21.37 26.79 -23.45
C TRP A 603 20.67 27.88 -22.68
N THR A 604 21.10 28.13 -21.44
CA THR A 604 20.60 29.26 -20.66
C THR A 604 21.71 30.28 -20.45
N ILE A 605 21.34 31.57 -20.49
CA ILE A 605 22.25 32.67 -20.18
C ILE A 605 21.67 33.55 -19.09
N GLN A 606 22.49 33.78 -18.06
CA GLN A 606 22.11 34.61 -16.92
C GLN A 606 23.22 35.61 -16.60
N ALA A 607 22.83 36.72 -15.97
CA ALA A 607 23.77 37.62 -15.32
C ALA A 607 24.20 37.08 -13.95
N TYR A 608 25.42 37.40 -13.54
CA TYR A 608 25.95 37.14 -12.20
C TYR A 608 26.83 38.32 -11.73
N ALA A 609 27.02 38.45 -10.42
CA ALA A 609 27.84 39.51 -9.84
C ALA A 609 29.32 39.14 -10.03
N HIS A 610 29.99 39.71 -11.04
CA HIS A 610 31.35 39.34 -11.42
C HIS A 610 32.42 39.93 -10.49
N ALA A 611 32.28 41.21 -10.15
CA ALA A 611 33.13 41.91 -9.18
C ALA A 611 32.31 43.07 -8.57
N ALA A 612 32.88 43.80 -7.62
CA ALA A 612 32.16 44.87 -6.91
C ALA A 612 31.57 45.87 -7.92
N SER A 613 30.24 46.01 -7.93
CA SER A 613 29.48 46.80 -8.90
C SER A 613 29.88 46.55 -10.37
N THR A 614 30.19 45.29 -10.69
CA THR A 614 30.54 44.81 -12.04
C THR A 614 29.78 43.52 -12.29
N TRP A 615 28.85 43.55 -13.24
CA TRP A 615 28.11 42.35 -13.66
C TRP A 615 28.89 41.60 -14.75
N GLY A 616 28.63 40.31 -14.88
CA GLY A 616 29.02 39.49 -16.02
C GLY A 616 27.85 38.61 -16.46
N THR A 617 27.88 38.11 -17.68
CA THR A 617 26.93 37.10 -18.17
C THR A 617 27.64 35.77 -18.39
N THR A 618 26.91 34.67 -18.29
CA THR A 618 27.47 33.34 -18.54
C THR A 618 26.44 32.44 -19.18
N PHE A 619 26.86 31.64 -20.16
CA PHE A 619 26.06 30.56 -20.70
C PHE A 619 26.30 29.27 -19.91
N ALA A 620 25.27 28.44 -19.82
CA ALA A 620 25.35 27.02 -19.49
C ALA A 620 24.73 26.20 -20.63
N LYS A 621 25.45 25.19 -21.10
CA LYS A 621 24.93 24.15 -22.00
C LYS A 621 24.31 23.04 -21.16
N LEU A 622 23.06 22.73 -21.42
CA LEU A 622 22.26 21.75 -20.71
C LEU A 622 21.82 20.66 -21.69
N THR A 623 21.98 19.40 -21.31
CA THR A 623 21.27 18.29 -21.96
C THR A 623 20.20 17.78 -21.01
N VAL A 624 19.04 17.40 -21.55
CA VAL A 624 17.94 16.86 -20.75
C VAL A 624 17.60 15.51 -21.32
N GLY A 625 17.98 14.46 -20.58
CA GLY A 625 17.95 13.06 -21.06
C GLY A 625 19.32 12.47 -21.43
N GLY A 626 20.43 12.96 -20.85
CA GLY A 626 21.71 12.24 -20.79
C GLY A 626 22.56 12.12 -22.09
N ASP A 627 23.87 11.96 -21.87
CA ASP A 627 24.93 11.46 -22.80
C ASP A 627 25.98 10.87 -21.86
N CYS A 628 25.57 9.77 -21.22
CA CYS A 628 26.22 9.19 -20.06
C CYS A 628 27.52 8.47 -20.43
N ASN A 629 27.58 7.88 -21.62
CA ASN A 629 28.77 7.22 -22.15
C ASN A 629 29.78 8.22 -22.78
N GLY A 630 29.40 9.50 -22.90
CA GLY A 630 30.26 10.60 -23.33
C GLY A 630 30.75 10.48 -24.78
N ASN A 631 30.05 9.69 -25.60
CA ASN A 631 30.44 9.44 -26.99
C ASN A 631 30.00 10.60 -27.93
N GLY A 632 29.23 11.57 -27.40
CA GLY A 632 28.73 12.74 -28.13
C GLY A 632 27.42 12.50 -28.89
N ILE A 633 26.83 11.32 -28.73
CA ILE A 633 25.48 10.92 -29.17
C ILE A 633 24.63 10.89 -27.90
N PRO A 634 23.51 11.61 -27.83
CA PRO A 634 22.64 11.54 -26.67
C PRO A 634 22.12 10.12 -26.43
N ASP A 635 21.91 9.77 -25.17
CA ASP A 635 21.49 8.45 -24.70
C ASP A 635 20.30 7.87 -25.49
N PHE A 636 19.23 8.66 -25.68
CA PHE A 636 18.07 8.25 -26.48
C PHE A 636 18.43 7.89 -27.95
N GLN A 637 19.46 8.52 -28.51
CA GLN A 637 19.88 8.33 -29.90
C GLN A 637 20.80 7.11 -30.03
N ASP A 638 21.55 6.77 -28.99
CA ASP A 638 22.30 5.51 -28.92
C ASP A 638 21.36 4.30 -28.85
N ILE A 639 20.30 4.42 -28.06
CA ILE A 639 19.24 3.41 -27.95
C ILE A 639 18.56 3.18 -29.31
N ILE A 640 18.11 4.26 -29.98
CA ILE A 640 17.44 4.16 -31.29
C ILE A 640 18.35 3.57 -32.38
N ASN A 641 19.66 3.86 -32.32
CA ASN A 641 20.63 3.35 -33.29
C ASN A 641 21.09 1.93 -32.97
N GLY A 642 20.71 1.38 -31.81
CA GLY A 642 21.17 0.09 -31.30
C GLY A 642 22.66 0.07 -30.98
N THR A 643 23.25 1.24 -30.70
CA THR A 643 24.65 1.36 -30.24
C THR A 643 24.77 1.24 -28.73
N SER A 644 23.68 1.48 -28.00
CA SER A 644 23.52 1.10 -26.60
C SER A 644 22.19 0.36 -26.42
N LEU A 645 22.14 -0.52 -25.43
CA LEU A 645 20.93 -1.26 -25.05
C LEU A 645 20.17 -0.44 -23.99
N ASP A 646 18.85 -0.54 -24.02
CA ASP A 646 17.93 0.01 -23.02
C ASP A 646 16.82 -1.03 -22.88
N CYS A 647 17.07 -2.03 -22.05
CA CYS A 647 16.18 -3.17 -21.93
C CYS A 647 14.90 -2.80 -21.16
N ASN A 648 15.00 -1.87 -20.20
CA ASN A 648 13.93 -1.45 -19.30
C ASN A 648 13.09 -0.30 -19.91
N SER A 649 13.51 0.21 -21.07
CA SER A 649 12.87 1.26 -21.85
C SER A 649 12.69 2.58 -21.08
N ASN A 650 13.54 2.84 -20.08
CA ASN A 650 13.47 4.04 -19.25
C ASN A 650 14.08 5.27 -19.96
N GLY A 651 14.72 5.08 -21.12
CA GLY A 651 15.36 6.12 -21.91
C GLY A 651 16.80 6.46 -21.50
N VAL A 652 17.40 5.66 -20.62
CA VAL A 652 18.81 5.66 -20.21
C VAL A 652 19.44 4.34 -20.69
N PRO A 653 20.63 4.36 -21.31
CA PRO A 653 21.36 3.15 -21.66
C PRO A 653 21.64 2.26 -20.46
N ASP A 654 21.56 0.94 -20.65
CA ASP A 654 21.85 -0.09 -19.64
C ASP A 654 23.22 0.13 -18.97
N GLU A 655 24.25 0.43 -19.77
CA GLU A 655 25.61 0.73 -19.28
C GLU A 655 25.65 1.94 -18.32
N CYS A 656 24.67 2.83 -18.45
CA CYS A 656 24.59 4.07 -17.70
C CYS A 656 23.62 3.97 -16.54
N ASP A 657 22.61 3.12 -16.63
CA ASP A 657 21.80 2.74 -15.49
C ASP A 657 22.67 2.14 -14.38
N LEU A 658 23.63 1.27 -14.74
CA LEU A 658 24.61 0.74 -13.78
C LEU A 658 25.57 1.80 -13.25
N THR A 659 26.07 2.68 -14.13
CA THR A 659 27.07 3.69 -13.75
C THR A 659 26.47 4.82 -12.91
N LEU A 660 25.18 5.13 -13.12
CA LEU A 660 24.43 6.14 -12.37
C LEU A 660 23.74 5.56 -11.13
N GLY A 661 23.78 4.23 -10.93
CA GLY A 661 23.12 3.54 -9.83
C GLY A 661 21.60 3.57 -9.91
N LEU A 662 21.06 3.65 -11.13
CA LEU A 662 19.63 3.59 -11.42
C LEU A 662 19.13 2.15 -11.51
N SER A 663 20.00 1.22 -11.86
CA SER A 663 19.73 -0.23 -11.87
C SER A 663 20.82 -1.02 -11.14
N GLY A 664 20.45 -2.21 -10.65
CA GLY A 664 21.35 -3.16 -10.03
C GLY A 664 22.09 -4.03 -11.05
N ASP A 665 23.23 -4.57 -10.66
CA ASP A 665 23.96 -5.63 -11.37
C ASP A 665 24.58 -6.55 -10.31
N CYS A 666 23.76 -7.42 -9.74
CA CYS A 666 24.15 -8.22 -8.60
C CYS A 666 25.12 -9.35 -8.99
N ASN A 667 25.01 -9.86 -10.22
CA ASN A 667 25.89 -10.91 -10.75
C ASN A 667 27.18 -10.35 -11.41
N ASN A 668 27.31 -9.01 -11.50
CA ASN A 668 28.43 -8.26 -12.04
C ASN A 668 28.77 -8.62 -13.49
N ASN A 669 27.76 -8.92 -14.31
CA ASN A 669 27.94 -9.28 -15.71
C ASN A 669 27.86 -8.07 -16.67
N ASN A 670 27.70 -6.85 -16.12
CA ASN A 670 27.53 -5.59 -16.83
C ASN A 670 26.21 -5.45 -17.61
N ILE A 671 25.19 -6.21 -17.23
CA ILE A 671 23.82 -6.14 -17.72
C ILE A 671 22.95 -5.81 -16.48
N PRO A 672 22.03 -4.84 -16.56
CA PRO A 672 21.11 -4.59 -15.46
C PRO A 672 20.29 -5.83 -15.07
N ASP A 673 20.08 -5.98 -13.78
CA ASP A 673 19.36 -7.09 -13.15
C ASP A 673 17.98 -7.34 -13.81
N GLU A 674 17.24 -6.27 -14.10
CA GLU A 674 15.94 -6.34 -14.80
C GLU A 674 16.05 -6.81 -16.27
N CYS A 675 17.21 -6.62 -16.91
CA CYS A 675 17.48 -7.12 -18.26
C CYS A 675 17.81 -8.61 -18.25
N ASP A 676 18.51 -9.07 -17.21
CA ASP A 676 18.80 -10.50 -17.01
C ASP A 676 17.50 -11.29 -16.77
N ILE A 677 16.54 -10.72 -16.06
CA ILE A 677 15.18 -11.26 -15.91
C ILE A 677 14.44 -11.29 -17.25
N LEU A 678 14.43 -10.16 -17.97
CA LEU A 678 13.70 -10.03 -19.25
C LEU A 678 14.20 -11.01 -20.32
N THR A 679 15.48 -11.35 -20.29
CA THR A 679 16.10 -12.31 -21.22
C THR A 679 16.01 -13.77 -20.75
N GLY A 680 15.49 -14.01 -19.54
CA GLY A 680 15.32 -15.33 -18.94
C GLY A 680 16.62 -15.98 -18.49
N ILE A 681 17.65 -15.15 -18.21
CA ILE A 681 18.92 -15.58 -17.63
C ILE A 681 18.76 -15.78 -16.12
N GLU A 682 18.02 -14.88 -15.48
CA GLU A 682 17.69 -14.92 -14.05
C GLU A 682 16.17 -15.06 -13.83
N ILE A 683 15.78 -15.52 -12.64
CA ILE A 683 14.38 -15.73 -12.25
C ILE A 683 13.97 -14.60 -11.30
N ASP A 684 12.75 -14.09 -11.49
CA ASP A 684 12.07 -13.10 -10.64
C ASP A 684 10.62 -13.57 -10.50
N CYS A 685 10.32 -14.26 -9.41
CA CYS A 685 8.99 -14.85 -9.20
C CYS A 685 7.99 -13.88 -8.56
N ASN A 686 8.45 -12.86 -7.84
CA ASN A 686 7.58 -11.85 -7.22
C ASN A 686 7.30 -10.65 -8.16
N GLY A 687 8.00 -10.58 -9.30
CA GLY A 687 7.82 -9.58 -10.35
C GLY A 687 8.32 -8.19 -9.96
N ASN A 688 9.20 -8.10 -8.96
CA ASN A 688 9.69 -6.82 -8.44
C ASN A 688 10.89 -6.26 -9.24
N LEU A 689 11.30 -6.96 -10.30
CA LEU A 689 12.39 -6.63 -11.21
C LEU A 689 13.79 -6.73 -10.57
N VAL A 690 13.89 -7.39 -9.42
CA VAL A 690 15.14 -7.82 -8.80
C VAL A 690 15.21 -9.35 -8.89
N PRO A 691 16.30 -9.94 -9.38
CA PRO A 691 16.40 -11.38 -9.45
C PRO A 691 16.32 -12.01 -8.07
N ASP A 692 15.63 -13.15 -7.95
CA ASP A 692 15.47 -13.91 -6.70
C ASP A 692 16.83 -14.17 -6.02
N ALA A 693 17.85 -14.49 -6.84
CA ALA A 693 19.21 -14.71 -6.38
C ALA A 693 19.84 -13.45 -5.74
N CYS A 694 19.53 -12.26 -6.28
CA CYS A 694 19.95 -10.98 -5.71
C CYS A 694 19.18 -10.66 -4.43
N GLU A 695 17.91 -11.02 -4.35
CA GLU A 695 17.09 -10.86 -3.14
C GLU A 695 17.61 -11.72 -2.00
N LEU A 696 17.92 -12.99 -2.26
CA LEU A 696 18.59 -13.89 -1.32
C LEU A 696 19.96 -13.34 -0.91
N LEU A 697 20.72 -12.75 -1.84
CA LEU A 697 21.98 -12.08 -1.54
C LEU A 697 21.79 -10.82 -0.67
N ALA A 698 20.66 -10.13 -0.85
CA ALA A 698 20.24 -8.95 -0.09
C ALA A 698 19.59 -9.31 1.26
N GLY A 699 19.41 -10.61 1.54
CA GLY A 699 18.88 -11.15 2.79
C GLY A 699 17.38 -11.36 2.79
N ALA A 700 16.77 -11.59 1.62
CA ALA A 700 15.42 -12.10 1.55
C ALA A 700 15.31 -13.40 2.37
N PRO A 701 14.24 -13.57 3.16
CA PRO A 701 13.98 -14.79 3.90
C PRO A 701 13.93 -16.00 2.95
N ASP A 702 14.65 -17.06 3.30
CA ASP A 702 14.59 -18.40 2.69
C ASP A 702 14.69 -19.40 3.84
N CYS A 703 13.56 -19.58 4.52
CA CYS A 703 13.49 -20.34 5.76
C CYS A 703 13.61 -21.86 5.51
N ASN A 704 13.22 -22.33 4.33
CA ASN A 704 13.31 -23.74 3.93
C ASN A 704 14.63 -24.10 3.21
N LEU A 705 15.47 -23.10 2.91
CA LEU A 705 16.80 -23.17 2.31
C LEU A 705 16.82 -23.80 0.91
N ASN A 706 15.77 -23.59 0.12
CA ASN A 706 15.67 -24.11 -1.25
C ASN A 706 16.32 -23.19 -2.31
N ASN A 707 16.85 -22.02 -1.89
CA ASN A 707 17.35 -20.93 -2.75
C ASN A 707 16.26 -20.27 -3.62
N ILE A 708 15.05 -20.21 -3.10
CA ILE A 708 13.93 -19.42 -3.58
C ILE A 708 13.49 -18.56 -2.38
N PRO A 709 13.29 -17.25 -2.54
CA PRO A 709 12.74 -16.41 -1.48
C PRO A 709 11.39 -16.93 -0.96
N ASP A 710 11.12 -16.75 0.33
CA ASP A 710 9.91 -17.22 1.00
C ASP A 710 8.62 -16.65 0.37
N ASP A 711 8.63 -15.37 -0.02
CA ASP A 711 7.53 -14.72 -0.74
C ASP A 711 7.28 -15.33 -2.12
N CYS A 712 8.33 -15.83 -2.76
CA CYS A 712 8.27 -16.56 -4.01
C CYS A 712 7.76 -18.00 -3.85
N ASP A 713 8.14 -18.68 -2.76
CA ASP A 713 7.58 -19.99 -2.44
C ASP A 713 6.05 -19.91 -2.22
N ILE A 714 5.60 -18.82 -1.57
CA ILE A 714 4.17 -18.50 -1.41
C ILE A 714 3.52 -18.18 -2.75
N ALA A 715 4.12 -17.28 -3.54
CA ALA A 715 3.55 -16.82 -4.81
C ALA A 715 3.44 -17.95 -5.87
N THR A 716 4.38 -18.88 -5.88
CA THR A 716 4.39 -20.03 -6.79
C THR A 716 3.53 -21.20 -6.30
N GLY A 717 3.06 -21.13 -5.04
CA GLY A 717 2.33 -22.22 -4.37
C GLY A 717 3.21 -23.42 -4.05
N PHE A 718 4.53 -23.22 -3.96
CA PHE A 718 5.49 -24.23 -3.54
C PHE A 718 5.42 -24.46 -2.02
N ASP A 719 5.26 -23.38 -1.26
CA ASP A 719 5.03 -23.41 0.19
C ASP A 719 3.93 -22.40 0.54
N PRO A 720 2.70 -22.86 0.87
CA PRO A 720 1.56 -21.96 1.10
C PRO A 720 1.77 -21.03 2.30
N ASP A 721 1.10 -19.88 2.30
CA ASP A 721 0.92 -19.03 3.49
C ASP A 721 -0.59 -18.87 3.69
N CYS A 722 -1.14 -19.69 4.57
CA CYS A 722 -2.57 -19.77 4.78
C CYS A 722 -3.08 -18.74 5.80
N ASN A 723 -2.20 -18.20 6.64
CA ASN A 723 -2.54 -17.21 7.67
C ASN A 723 -2.27 -15.76 7.20
N PHE A 724 -1.69 -15.60 6.00
CA PHE A 724 -1.36 -14.35 5.32
C PHE A 724 -0.39 -13.45 6.09
N ASN A 725 0.50 -14.04 6.89
CA ASN A 725 1.51 -13.29 7.65
C ASN A 725 2.82 -13.06 6.85
N ALA A 726 2.86 -13.49 5.58
CA ALA A 726 4.01 -13.44 4.69
C ALA A 726 5.20 -14.33 5.12
N VAL A 727 4.93 -15.37 5.91
CA VAL A 727 5.86 -16.45 6.25
C VAL A 727 5.27 -17.75 5.74
N PRO A 728 6.02 -18.61 5.03
CA PRO A 728 5.50 -19.89 4.59
C PRO A 728 5.06 -20.77 5.76
N ASP A 729 3.99 -21.51 5.57
CA ASP A 729 3.36 -22.38 6.57
C ASP A 729 4.38 -23.34 7.20
N SER A 730 5.27 -23.92 6.38
CA SER A 730 6.30 -24.84 6.86
C SER A 730 7.27 -24.17 7.86
N CYS A 731 7.47 -22.86 7.73
CA CYS A 731 8.39 -22.08 8.53
C CYS A 731 7.75 -21.55 9.81
N ASP A 732 6.46 -21.22 9.76
CA ASP A 732 5.68 -20.98 10.97
C ASP A 732 5.61 -22.23 11.86
N ILE A 733 5.41 -23.41 11.27
CA ILE A 733 5.42 -24.68 11.99
C ILE A 733 6.80 -24.96 12.59
N ALA A 734 7.87 -24.75 11.81
CA ALA A 734 9.25 -24.96 12.29
C ALA A 734 9.66 -23.97 13.40
N ALA A 735 9.16 -22.74 13.35
CA ALA A 735 9.37 -21.72 14.38
C ALA A 735 8.51 -21.95 15.63
N GLY A 736 7.48 -22.79 15.55
CA GLY A 736 6.52 -23.04 16.64
C GLY A 736 5.62 -21.83 16.93
N THR A 737 5.48 -20.93 15.96
CA THR A 737 4.57 -19.77 16.01
C THR A 737 3.12 -20.17 15.79
N VAL A 738 2.90 -21.30 15.09
CA VAL A 738 1.59 -21.92 14.89
C VAL A 738 1.59 -23.37 15.38
N LEU A 739 0.39 -23.90 15.64
CA LEU A 739 0.18 -25.28 16.04
C LEU A 739 -0.08 -26.15 14.80
N ASP A 740 0.55 -27.32 14.73
CA ASP A 740 0.22 -28.40 13.78
C ASP A 740 0.12 -29.69 14.61
N CYS A 741 -1.01 -29.86 15.28
CA CYS A 741 -1.22 -30.97 16.20
C CYS A 741 -1.29 -32.32 15.48
N ASN A 742 -1.73 -32.31 14.22
CA ASN A 742 -1.95 -33.52 13.42
C ASN A 742 -0.71 -33.92 12.58
N ASN A 743 0.32 -33.06 12.55
CA ASN A 743 1.59 -33.19 11.84
C ASN A 743 1.45 -33.41 10.34
N ASN A 744 0.45 -32.80 9.70
CA ASN A 744 0.24 -32.89 8.25
C ASN A 744 1.05 -31.84 7.46
N GLY A 745 1.73 -30.91 8.13
CA GLY A 745 2.50 -29.83 7.51
C GLY A 745 1.66 -28.61 7.13
N VAL A 746 0.42 -28.51 7.63
CA VAL A 746 -0.48 -27.37 7.48
C VAL A 746 -0.83 -26.86 8.89
N PRO A 747 -0.83 -25.54 9.13
CA PRO A 747 -1.23 -25.01 10.42
C PRO A 747 -2.67 -25.37 10.77
N ASP A 748 -2.93 -25.70 12.04
CA ASP A 748 -4.23 -26.10 12.58
C ASP A 748 -5.35 -25.10 12.23
N SER A 749 -5.06 -23.80 12.33
CA SER A 749 -6.00 -22.72 11.96
C SER A 749 -6.42 -22.76 10.49
N CYS A 750 -5.57 -23.30 9.62
CA CYS A 750 -5.78 -23.37 8.19
C CYS A 750 -6.47 -24.66 7.77
N ASP A 751 -6.21 -25.76 8.47
CA ASP A 751 -7.05 -26.95 8.39
C ASP A 751 -8.51 -26.62 8.75
N VAL A 752 -8.72 -25.78 9.77
CA VAL A 752 -10.05 -25.29 10.16
C VAL A 752 -10.65 -24.36 9.10
N ALA A 753 -9.90 -23.34 8.66
CA ALA A 753 -10.39 -22.36 7.69
C ALA A 753 -10.73 -22.97 6.31
N SER A 754 -10.01 -24.03 5.90
CA SER A 754 -10.30 -24.79 4.68
C SER A 754 -11.50 -25.73 4.82
N GLY A 755 -12.02 -25.93 6.04
CA GLY A 755 -13.08 -26.89 6.36
C GLY A 755 -12.61 -28.34 6.26
N ALA A 756 -11.30 -28.59 6.24
CA ALA A 756 -10.73 -29.93 6.22
C ALA A 756 -10.94 -30.66 7.55
N VAL A 757 -11.01 -29.91 8.65
CA VAL A 757 -11.31 -30.40 10.00
C VAL A 757 -12.36 -29.52 10.69
N PRO A 758 -13.20 -30.08 11.57
CA PRO A 758 -14.19 -29.31 12.31
C PRO A 758 -13.56 -28.55 13.49
N ASP A 759 -14.06 -27.33 13.73
CA ASP A 759 -13.82 -26.48 14.92
C ASP A 759 -15.16 -25.85 15.30
N CYS A 760 -15.82 -26.41 16.31
CA CYS A 760 -17.16 -25.97 16.67
C CYS A 760 -17.16 -24.72 17.57
N ASN A 761 -16.08 -24.49 18.32
CA ASN A 761 -15.99 -23.43 19.33
C ASN A 761 -15.31 -22.16 18.76
N ASN A 762 -14.83 -22.25 17.51
CA ASN A 762 -14.15 -21.23 16.71
C ASN A 762 -12.89 -20.68 17.40
N ASN A 763 -12.16 -21.52 18.12
CA ASN A 763 -10.91 -21.13 18.77
C ASN A 763 -9.69 -21.24 17.84
N GLY A 764 -9.87 -21.75 16.61
CA GLY A 764 -8.81 -21.94 15.62
C GLY A 764 -7.99 -23.21 15.80
N ILE A 765 -8.45 -24.12 16.67
CA ILE A 765 -7.84 -25.44 16.92
C ILE A 765 -8.87 -26.50 16.49
N PRO A 766 -8.46 -27.52 15.71
CA PRO A 766 -9.36 -28.61 15.33
C PRO A 766 -9.95 -29.31 16.56
N ASP A 767 -11.23 -29.68 16.52
CA ASP A 767 -11.95 -30.36 17.62
C ASP A 767 -11.18 -31.60 18.13
N SER A 768 -10.55 -32.34 17.21
CA SER A 768 -9.73 -33.52 17.55
C SER A 768 -8.51 -33.18 18.42
N CYS A 769 -7.99 -31.97 18.29
CA CYS A 769 -6.82 -31.47 19.01
C CYS A 769 -7.20 -30.80 20.33
N ASP A 770 -8.38 -30.19 20.39
CA ASP A 770 -9.00 -29.75 21.64
C ASP A 770 -9.20 -30.89 22.64
N LEU A 771 -9.62 -32.07 22.14
CA LEU A 771 -9.75 -33.29 22.96
C LEU A 771 -8.40 -33.89 23.37
N LEU A 772 -7.37 -33.81 22.51
CA LEU A 772 -6.03 -34.35 22.78
C LEU A 772 -5.26 -33.55 23.84
N LEU A 773 -5.45 -32.23 23.89
CA LEU A 773 -4.70 -31.35 24.80
C LEU A 773 -5.33 -31.27 26.21
N THR A 774 -6.51 -31.86 26.45
CA THR A 774 -7.25 -31.98 27.73
C THR A 774 -7.51 -30.68 28.51
N ALA A 775 -7.06 -29.54 27.99
CA ALA A 775 -7.11 -28.24 28.64
C ALA A 775 -8.18 -27.31 28.04
N PHE A 776 -8.70 -27.65 26.86
CA PHE A 776 -9.57 -26.77 26.08
C PHE A 776 -11.01 -27.28 26.00
N SER A 777 -11.24 -28.60 25.85
CA SER A 777 -12.59 -29.18 25.77
C SER A 777 -12.76 -30.52 26.50
N VAL A 778 -14.01 -30.94 26.72
CA VAL A 778 -14.41 -32.19 27.40
C VAL A 778 -15.30 -33.02 26.47
N ASP A 779 -15.21 -34.35 26.53
CA ASP A 779 -16.13 -35.28 25.86
C ASP A 779 -16.65 -36.30 26.90
N CYS A 780 -17.79 -35.98 27.50
CA CYS A 780 -18.37 -36.77 28.59
C CYS A 780 -19.04 -38.05 28.11
N ASN A 781 -19.56 -38.07 26.88
CA ASN A 781 -20.29 -39.20 26.32
C ASN A 781 -19.36 -40.15 25.50
N ASN A 782 -18.10 -39.76 25.32
CA ASN A 782 -17.03 -40.45 24.58
C ASN A 782 -17.38 -40.74 23.11
N ASN A 783 -18.12 -39.84 22.46
CA ASN A 783 -18.47 -39.97 21.05
C ASN A 783 -17.38 -39.42 20.11
N GLY A 784 -16.31 -38.81 20.65
CA GLY A 784 -15.22 -38.21 19.89
C GLY A 784 -15.50 -36.78 19.40
N ILE A 785 -16.56 -36.14 19.90
CA ILE A 785 -16.96 -34.76 19.64
C ILE A 785 -16.93 -34.02 20.98
N PRO A 786 -16.40 -32.79 21.06
CA PRO A 786 -16.47 -32.01 22.29
C PRO A 786 -17.91 -31.69 22.75
N ASP A 787 -18.13 -31.66 24.06
CA ASP A 787 -19.45 -31.47 24.70
C ASP A 787 -20.13 -30.17 24.24
N GLU A 788 -19.37 -29.08 24.12
CA GLU A 788 -19.86 -27.81 23.60
C GLU A 788 -20.27 -27.88 22.12
N CYS A 789 -19.63 -28.76 21.33
CA CYS A 789 -19.99 -29.03 19.93
C CYS A 789 -21.26 -29.89 19.85
N ASP A 790 -21.40 -30.87 20.74
CA ASP A 790 -22.60 -31.68 20.84
C ASP A 790 -23.84 -30.82 21.10
N VAL A 791 -23.71 -29.80 21.96
CA VAL A 791 -24.78 -28.85 22.26
C VAL A 791 -24.99 -27.84 21.12
N ALA A 792 -23.91 -27.22 20.60
CA ALA A 792 -24.00 -26.20 19.55
C ALA A 792 -24.49 -26.76 18.20
N GLY A 793 -24.17 -28.01 17.88
CA GLY A 793 -24.69 -28.73 16.70
C GLY A 793 -26.12 -29.26 16.89
N GLY A 794 -26.72 -29.07 18.08
CA GLY A 794 -28.05 -29.59 18.41
C GLY A 794 -28.13 -31.12 18.43
N VAL A 795 -26.99 -31.80 18.53
CA VAL A 795 -26.88 -33.27 18.66
C VAL A 795 -27.28 -33.70 20.09
N ALA A 796 -26.97 -32.86 21.07
CA ALA A 796 -27.35 -32.99 22.46
C ALA A 796 -28.27 -31.84 22.91
N ILE A 797 -29.23 -32.18 23.78
CA ILE A 797 -30.13 -31.22 24.42
C ILE A 797 -29.38 -30.57 25.59
N ASP A 798 -29.49 -29.26 25.77
CA ASP A 798 -28.95 -28.48 26.91
C ASP A 798 -30.04 -27.53 27.43
N CYS A 799 -30.98 -28.07 28.20
CA CYS A 799 -32.16 -27.29 28.60
C CYS A 799 -31.89 -26.21 29.66
N ASP A 800 -30.69 -26.13 30.24
CA ASP A 800 -30.28 -25.02 31.12
C ASP A 800 -29.13 -24.17 30.55
N SER A 801 -28.85 -24.32 29.26
CA SER A 801 -27.91 -23.50 28.47
C SER A 801 -26.49 -23.44 29.05
N ASN A 802 -26.03 -24.51 29.72
CA ASN A 802 -24.72 -24.54 30.37
C ASN A 802 -23.60 -25.14 29.49
N ARG A 803 -23.91 -25.45 28.23
CA ARG A 803 -23.03 -26.01 27.18
C ARG A 803 -22.50 -27.41 27.46
N ILE A 804 -23.15 -28.15 28.35
CA ILE A 804 -22.89 -29.57 28.58
C ILE A 804 -24.15 -30.34 28.19
N PRO A 805 -24.04 -31.45 27.42
CA PRO A 805 -25.18 -32.30 27.11
C PRO A 805 -25.99 -32.70 28.35
N ASP A 806 -27.32 -32.54 28.32
CA ASP A 806 -28.23 -32.98 29.39
C ASP A 806 -28.08 -34.47 29.69
N SER A 807 -27.71 -35.28 28.68
CA SER A 807 -27.38 -36.70 28.82
C SER A 807 -26.21 -36.95 29.80
N CYS A 808 -25.30 -35.98 29.94
CA CYS A 808 -24.19 -35.97 30.88
C CYS A 808 -24.54 -35.32 32.23
N GLN A 809 -25.74 -34.75 32.34
CA GLN A 809 -26.24 -34.06 33.52
C GLN A 809 -27.49 -34.70 34.12
N LEU A 810 -27.89 -35.88 33.61
CA LEU A 810 -29.12 -36.54 34.03
C LEU A 810 -29.12 -36.83 35.55
N ASN A 811 -30.19 -36.42 36.22
CA ASN A 811 -30.40 -36.72 37.64
C ASN A 811 -30.83 -38.20 37.81
N PRO A 812 -30.04 -39.06 38.47
CA PRO A 812 -30.36 -40.48 38.67
C PRO A 812 -31.63 -40.74 39.52
N ALA A 813 -32.22 -39.69 40.10
CA ALA A 813 -33.43 -39.78 40.91
C ALA A 813 -34.72 -39.96 40.08
N ASN A 814 -34.75 -39.52 38.82
CA ASN A 814 -35.93 -39.64 37.95
C ASN A 814 -35.84 -40.91 37.08
N LYS A 815 -36.81 -41.82 37.21
CA LYS A 815 -36.79 -43.16 36.59
C LYS A 815 -38.02 -43.41 35.73
N GLY A 816 -37.84 -44.02 34.55
CA GLY A 816 -38.90 -44.39 33.61
C GLY A 816 -38.72 -43.80 32.22
N LEU A 817 -39.75 -43.90 31.38
CA LEU A 817 -39.84 -43.26 30.06
C LEU A 817 -41.03 -42.31 30.01
N ALA A 818 -40.90 -41.24 29.22
CA ALA A 818 -41.97 -40.29 28.98
C ALA A 818 -42.95 -40.89 27.95
N GLY A 819 -44.18 -41.17 28.37
CA GLY A 819 -45.24 -41.74 27.55
C GLY A 819 -46.21 -40.67 27.05
N ALA A 820 -46.30 -40.50 25.73
CA ALA A 820 -47.25 -39.64 25.03
C ALA A 820 -48.42 -40.46 24.49
N TYR A 821 -49.61 -40.27 25.06
CA TYR A 821 -50.82 -41.06 24.81
C TYR A 821 -51.77 -40.32 23.85
N HIS A 822 -51.92 -40.83 22.63
CA HIS A 822 -52.78 -40.27 21.60
C HIS A 822 -54.12 -41.01 21.53
N ALA A 823 -55.22 -40.27 21.46
CA ALA A 823 -56.57 -40.85 21.30
C ALA A 823 -56.84 -41.39 19.88
N GLN A 824 -55.93 -41.17 18.93
CA GLN A 824 -56.03 -41.58 17.53
C GLN A 824 -54.89 -42.55 17.16
N PRO A 825 -55.02 -43.33 16.07
CA PRO A 825 -53.95 -44.18 15.60
C PRO A 825 -52.82 -43.35 14.97
N ASN A 826 -51.65 -43.98 14.79
CA ASN A 826 -50.48 -43.39 14.12
C ASN A 826 -49.95 -42.08 14.74
N LEU A 827 -50.03 -41.95 16.07
CA LEU A 827 -49.53 -40.80 16.84
C LEU A 827 -50.16 -39.47 16.42
N ALA A 828 -51.41 -39.51 15.98
CA ALA A 828 -52.13 -38.33 15.52
C ALA A 828 -52.85 -37.59 16.67
N GLY A 829 -52.99 -36.27 16.53
CA GLY A 829 -53.65 -35.38 17.50
C GLY A 829 -52.81 -35.12 18.76
N THR A 830 -53.27 -34.21 19.61
CA THR A 830 -52.56 -33.78 20.82
C THR A 830 -52.49 -34.91 21.86
N PRO A 831 -51.28 -35.35 22.27
CA PRO A 831 -51.12 -36.41 23.26
C PRO A 831 -51.37 -35.91 24.69
N LYS A 832 -51.63 -36.87 25.59
CA LYS A 832 -51.50 -36.67 27.05
C LYS A 832 -50.22 -37.33 27.56
N GLY A 833 -49.45 -36.64 28.41
CA GLY A 833 -48.15 -37.10 28.90
C GLY A 833 -48.18 -37.68 30.33
N ARG A 834 -47.34 -38.69 30.60
CA ARG A 834 -46.87 -39.06 31.96
C ARG A 834 -45.56 -39.84 31.91
N ILE A 835 -44.89 -39.98 33.06
CA ILE A 835 -43.77 -40.92 33.21
C ILE A 835 -44.27 -42.31 33.56
N ASP A 836 -43.90 -43.27 32.72
CA ASP A 836 -44.11 -44.69 32.96
C ASP A 836 -42.80 -45.31 33.43
N SER A 837 -42.75 -45.73 34.70
CA SER A 837 -41.55 -46.33 35.28
C SER A 837 -41.00 -47.53 34.51
N GLN A 838 -41.87 -48.27 33.82
CA GLN A 838 -41.56 -49.35 32.89
C GLN A 838 -42.66 -49.41 31.81
N VAL A 839 -42.35 -49.98 30.65
CA VAL A 839 -43.37 -50.30 29.63
C VAL A 839 -43.80 -51.76 29.80
N ASP A 840 -44.82 -51.98 30.64
CA ASP A 840 -45.46 -53.29 30.85
C ASP A 840 -46.96 -53.10 31.13
N PHE A 841 -47.76 -52.98 30.07
CA PHE A 841 -49.17 -52.62 30.14
C PHE A 841 -50.07 -53.68 29.51
N ASP A 842 -51.09 -54.11 30.26
CA ASP A 842 -52.26 -54.83 29.76
C ASP A 842 -53.49 -53.96 29.99
N PHE A 843 -53.97 -53.31 28.93
CA PHE A 843 -55.11 -52.39 28.97
C PHE A 843 -56.45 -53.14 28.86
N GLY A 844 -56.43 -54.45 28.60
CA GLY A 844 -57.65 -55.20 28.29
C GLY A 844 -58.42 -54.54 27.16
N THR A 845 -59.76 -54.47 27.27
CA THR A 845 -60.63 -53.76 26.31
C THR A 845 -60.94 -52.31 26.74
N GLY A 846 -60.13 -51.74 27.64
CA GLY A 846 -60.31 -50.37 28.15
C GLY A 846 -59.40 -49.36 27.43
N PRO A 847 -59.66 -48.05 27.59
CA PRO A 847 -58.79 -47.01 27.04
C PRO A 847 -57.45 -46.94 27.78
N ALA A 848 -56.38 -46.57 27.07
CA ALA A 848 -55.06 -46.37 27.68
C ALA A 848 -55.00 -45.16 28.63
N TRP A 849 -55.94 -44.22 28.51
CA TRP A 849 -56.07 -43.06 29.39
C TRP A 849 -57.54 -42.79 29.77
N PRO A 850 -57.86 -42.42 31.02
CA PRO A 850 -59.23 -42.09 31.41
C PRO A 850 -59.87 -41.01 30.50
N GLY A 851 -60.99 -41.34 29.88
CA GLY A 851 -61.74 -40.43 29.00
C GLY A 851 -61.34 -40.44 27.53
N THR A 852 -60.47 -41.35 27.08
CA THR A 852 -60.17 -41.57 25.65
C THR A 852 -60.89 -42.80 25.08
N THR A 853 -60.71 -43.07 23.78
CA THR A 853 -61.27 -44.23 23.09
C THR A 853 -60.60 -45.54 23.52
N ALA A 854 -61.38 -46.62 23.58
CA ALA A 854 -60.89 -47.95 23.95
C ALA A 854 -60.14 -48.66 22.81
N ASP A 855 -60.42 -48.29 21.55
CA ASP A 855 -59.83 -48.88 20.35
C ASP A 855 -59.06 -47.83 19.55
N ASN A 856 -58.08 -48.29 18.77
CA ASN A 856 -57.31 -47.48 17.81
C ASN A 856 -56.61 -46.25 18.41
N PHE A 857 -56.17 -46.32 19.67
CA PHE A 857 -55.24 -45.34 20.25
C PHE A 857 -53.78 -45.69 19.91
N SER A 858 -52.87 -44.74 20.09
CA SER A 858 -51.43 -44.98 19.96
C SER A 858 -50.64 -44.30 21.08
N ILE A 859 -49.46 -44.85 21.37
CA ILE A 859 -48.59 -44.35 22.45
C ILE A 859 -47.16 -44.32 21.95
N ARG A 860 -46.42 -43.26 22.27
CA ARG A 860 -44.98 -43.16 22.09
C ARG A 860 -44.29 -43.03 23.44
N TRP A 861 -43.33 -43.90 23.72
CA TRP A 861 -42.43 -43.77 24.87
C TRP A 861 -41.07 -43.29 24.41
N THR A 862 -40.55 -42.22 25.01
CA THR A 862 -39.22 -41.67 24.74
C THR A 862 -38.43 -41.45 26.03
N GLY A 863 -37.11 -41.52 25.91
CA GLY A 863 -36.18 -41.27 27.01
C GLY A 863 -34.83 -41.92 26.73
N TYR A 864 -34.12 -42.26 27.80
CA TYR A 864 -32.79 -42.83 27.73
C TYR A 864 -32.73 -44.20 28.43
N LEU A 865 -31.96 -45.09 27.84
CA LEU A 865 -31.62 -46.42 28.34
C LEU A 865 -30.16 -46.43 28.77
N GLN A 866 -29.88 -46.66 30.06
CA GLN A 866 -28.51 -46.94 30.50
C GLN A 866 -28.24 -48.45 30.49
N ALA A 867 -27.28 -48.88 29.68
CA ALA A 867 -26.84 -50.28 29.65
C ALA A 867 -25.96 -50.57 30.88
N ALA A 868 -26.55 -50.81 32.04
CA ALA A 868 -25.79 -51.02 33.27
C ALA A 868 -25.31 -52.47 33.41
N GLY A 869 -23.99 -52.66 33.50
CA GLY A 869 -23.35 -53.88 34.01
C GLY A 869 -22.85 -54.88 32.98
N PHE A 870 -23.18 -54.74 31.69
CA PHE A 870 -22.75 -55.67 30.64
C PHE A 870 -22.48 -54.95 29.31
N THR A 871 -21.31 -55.18 28.74
CA THR A 871 -20.97 -54.78 27.35
C THR A 871 -21.20 -55.97 26.42
N GLY A 872 -21.86 -55.76 25.28
CA GLY A 872 -22.11 -56.78 24.26
C GLY A 872 -23.48 -56.64 23.60
N THR A 873 -23.91 -57.68 22.87
CA THR A 873 -25.19 -57.68 22.15
C THR A 873 -26.38 -57.90 23.08
N TYR A 874 -27.22 -56.89 23.24
CA TYR A 874 -28.52 -56.95 23.89
C TYR A 874 -29.58 -57.39 22.88
N GLN A 875 -30.47 -58.30 23.30
CA GLN A 875 -31.70 -58.57 22.54
C GLN A 875 -32.85 -57.79 23.16
N PHE A 876 -33.56 -57.03 22.37
CA PHE A 876 -34.77 -56.32 22.79
C PHE A 876 -35.99 -57.07 22.32
N HIS A 877 -37.02 -57.14 23.16
CA HIS A 877 -38.25 -57.86 22.89
C HIS A 877 -39.44 -56.93 23.13
N THR A 878 -40.35 -56.86 22.15
CA THR A 878 -41.65 -56.19 22.31
C THR A 878 -42.75 -57.23 22.19
N LEU A 879 -43.48 -57.46 23.27
CA LEU A 879 -44.70 -58.27 23.26
C LEU A 879 -45.86 -57.30 23.06
N ALA A 880 -46.56 -57.37 21.93
CA ALA A 880 -47.62 -56.42 21.61
C ALA A 880 -48.81 -57.09 20.93
N ARG A 881 -50.01 -56.61 21.23
CA ARG A 881 -51.25 -56.91 20.50
C ARG A 881 -51.63 -55.68 19.69
N GLY A 882 -51.01 -55.53 18.53
CA GLY A 882 -51.03 -54.30 17.73
C GLY A 882 -49.73 -54.10 16.97
N GLY A 883 -49.49 -52.89 16.49
CA GLY A 883 -48.25 -52.51 15.83
C GLY A 883 -47.22 -51.96 16.81
N VAL A 884 -45.94 -52.22 16.57
CA VAL A 884 -44.82 -51.67 17.35
C VAL A 884 -43.64 -51.27 16.48
N ARG A 885 -42.95 -50.19 16.88
CA ARG A 885 -41.62 -49.84 16.35
C ARG A 885 -40.70 -49.43 17.49
N LEU A 886 -39.51 -50.03 17.55
CA LEU A 886 -38.53 -49.77 18.61
C LEU A 886 -37.23 -49.24 17.99
N TRP A 887 -36.79 -48.09 18.48
CA TRP A 887 -35.48 -47.53 18.23
C TRP A 887 -34.65 -47.54 19.49
N VAL A 888 -33.40 -47.93 19.37
CA VAL A 888 -32.37 -47.78 20.42
C VAL A 888 -31.14 -47.21 19.72
N ASP A 889 -30.54 -46.18 20.30
CA ASP A 889 -29.39 -45.47 19.71
C ASP A 889 -29.67 -45.00 18.28
N ASN A 890 -30.89 -44.49 18.06
CA ASN A 890 -31.41 -44.05 16.76
C ASN A 890 -31.51 -45.16 15.67
N GLN A 891 -31.21 -46.41 16.02
CA GLN A 891 -31.34 -47.56 15.14
C GLN A 891 -32.71 -48.22 15.31
N LEU A 892 -33.46 -48.36 14.21
CA LEU A 892 -34.73 -49.07 14.18
C LEU A 892 -34.49 -50.59 14.28
N ILE A 893 -34.57 -51.13 15.49
CA ILE A 893 -34.27 -52.54 15.75
C ILE A 893 -35.50 -53.45 15.68
N ILE A 894 -36.72 -52.89 15.76
CA ILE A 894 -37.98 -53.61 15.55
C ILE A 894 -38.91 -52.72 14.74
N ASN A 895 -39.41 -53.19 13.59
CA ASN A 895 -40.36 -52.46 12.74
C ASN A 895 -41.55 -53.34 12.33
N GLN A 896 -42.64 -53.30 13.10
CA GLN A 896 -43.81 -54.15 12.88
C GLN A 896 -45.09 -53.31 12.96
N PRO A 897 -45.45 -52.56 11.89
CA PRO A 897 -46.54 -51.58 11.95
C PRO A 897 -47.95 -52.19 11.89
N GLY A 898 -48.09 -53.50 11.65
CA GLY A 898 -49.38 -54.16 11.45
C GLY A 898 -50.16 -54.41 12.75
N ASN A 899 -51.49 -54.33 12.70
CA ASN A 899 -52.36 -54.74 13.81
C ASN A 899 -52.37 -56.27 13.93
N THR A 900 -51.60 -56.82 14.88
CA THR A 900 -51.39 -58.26 15.05
C THR A 900 -52.08 -58.82 16.30
N ALA A 901 -52.31 -60.14 16.32
CA ALA A 901 -52.60 -60.83 17.57
C ALA A 901 -51.41 -60.68 18.54
N LEU A 902 -51.59 -60.98 19.83
CA LEU A 902 -50.51 -60.85 20.82
C LEU A 902 -49.27 -61.65 20.38
N THR A 903 -48.24 -60.93 19.94
CA THR A 903 -47.05 -61.46 19.29
C THR A 903 -45.82 -60.80 19.89
N GLU A 904 -44.74 -61.58 19.99
CA GLU A 904 -43.45 -61.06 20.43
C GLU A 904 -42.51 -60.85 19.24
N PHE A 905 -41.91 -59.68 19.17
CA PHE A 905 -40.91 -59.31 18.18
C PHE A 905 -39.57 -59.08 18.87
N THR A 906 -38.47 -59.41 18.18
CA THR A 906 -37.12 -59.30 18.72
C THR A 906 -36.22 -58.50 17.79
N GLY A 907 -35.47 -57.56 18.37
CA GLY A 907 -34.39 -56.82 17.74
C GLY A 907 -33.10 -57.01 18.54
N SER A 908 -31.94 -56.63 17.99
CA SER A 908 -30.68 -56.75 18.71
C SER A 908 -29.77 -55.56 18.42
N LEU A 909 -29.04 -55.12 19.45
CA LEU A 909 -28.08 -54.02 19.34
C LEU A 909 -26.92 -54.25 20.32
N SER A 910 -25.70 -53.93 19.91
CA SER A 910 -24.53 -54.00 20.78
C SER A 910 -24.40 -52.71 21.59
N LEU A 911 -24.38 -52.83 22.92
CA LEU A 911 -24.29 -51.71 23.85
C LEU A 911 -23.06 -51.85 24.74
N GLN A 912 -22.52 -50.72 25.19
CA GLN A 912 -21.41 -50.64 26.13
C GLN A 912 -21.91 -50.39 27.55
N SER A 913 -21.33 -51.11 28.52
CA SER A 913 -21.71 -50.96 29.92
C SER A 913 -21.46 -49.55 30.43
N GLY A 914 -22.45 -48.95 31.09
CA GLY A 914 -22.37 -47.61 31.68
C GLY A 914 -22.83 -46.50 30.76
N GLN A 915 -22.86 -46.74 29.44
CA GLN A 915 -23.30 -45.77 28.44
C GLN A 915 -24.82 -45.60 28.44
N VAL A 916 -25.24 -44.40 28.05
CA VAL A 916 -26.63 -43.95 27.97
C VAL A 916 -27.02 -43.85 26.50
N TYR A 917 -28.13 -44.50 26.13
CA TYR A 917 -28.61 -44.58 24.75
C TYR A 917 -30.00 -44.01 24.62
N ALA A 918 -30.29 -43.23 23.59
CA ALA A 918 -31.65 -42.82 23.30
C ALA A 918 -32.53 -44.05 23.01
N ILE A 919 -33.74 -44.10 23.56
CA ILE A 919 -34.72 -45.17 23.32
C ILE A 919 -36.08 -44.58 22.98
N SER A 920 -36.73 -45.13 21.94
CA SER A 920 -38.07 -44.75 21.53
C SER A 920 -38.90 -45.97 21.15
N LEU A 921 -40.11 -46.09 21.67
CA LEU A 921 -41.06 -47.15 21.35
C LEU A 921 -42.41 -46.56 20.93
N ASP A 922 -42.81 -46.84 19.70
CA ASP A 922 -44.16 -46.58 19.22
C ASP A 922 -45.02 -47.83 19.39
N TYR A 923 -46.24 -47.65 19.88
CA TYR A 923 -47.27 -48.67 19.97
C TYR A 923 -48.57 -48.19 19.34
N LEU A 924 -49.16 -49.05 18.50
CA LEU A 924 -50.43 -48.83 17.84
C LEU A 924 -51.41 -49.93 18.26
N SER A 925 -52.47 -49.56 18.97
CA SER A 925 -53.54 -50.49 19.32
C SER A 925 -54.47 -50.77 18.13
N GLY A 926 -55.04 -51.97 18.11
CA GLY A 926 -56.09 -52.36 17.18
C GLY A 926 -57.49 -52.20 17.76
N THR A 927 -58.42 -53.06 17.31
CA THR A 927 -59.73 -53.24 17.93
C THR A 927 -59.71 -54.39 18.94
N GLY A 928 -60.38 -54.24 20.08
CA GLY A 928 -60.47 -55.25 21.13
C GLY A 928 -59.41 -55.09 22.22
N ALA A 929 -58.84 -56.21 22.68
CA ALA A 929 -57.86 -56.14 23.76
C ALA A 929 -56.55 -55.44 23.30
N ALA A 930 -55.93 -54.64 24.18
CA ALA A 930 -54.67 -53.95 23.91
C ALA A 930 -53.62 -54.28 24.99
N GLN A 931 -52.41 -54.65 24.57
CA GLN A 931 -51.32 -55.05 25.47
C GLN A 931 -49.97 -54.73 24.81
N VAL A 932 -49.03 -54.20 25.60
CA VAL A 932 -47.66 -53.91 25.17
C VAL A 932 -46.66 -54.07 26.32
N ARG A 933 -45.54 -54.73 26.07
CA ARG A 933 -44.43 -54.90 27.02
C ARG A 933 -43.09 -54.78 26.32
N LEU A 934 -42.18 -54.01 26.89
CA LEU A 934 -40.79 -53.90 26.48
C LEU A 934 -39.90 -54.69 27.45
N SER A 935 -39.08 -55.58 26.91
CA SER A 935 -38.15 -56.42 27.66
C SER A 935 -36.81 -56.50 26.94
N TRP A 936 -35.76 -56.87 27.66
CA TRP A 936 -34.45 -57.11 27.08
C TRP A 936 -33.83 -58.41 27.62
N THR A 937 -32.84 -58.92 26.90
CA THR A 937 -31.94 -59.99 27.30
C THR A 937 -30.51 -59.46 27.17
N PRO A 938 -29.90 -58.96 28.26
CA PRO A 938 -28.50 -58.55 28.26
C PRO A 938 -27.54 -59.71 27.95
N PRO A 939 -26.31 -59.45 27.52
CA PRO A 939 -25.30 -60.48 27.26
C PRO A 939 -25.12 -61.43 28.46
N GLY A 940 -25.42 -62.72 28.26
CA GLY A 940 -25.27 -63.74 29.30
C GLY A 940 -26.30 -63.69 30.44
N GLN A 941 -27.33 -62.86 30.35
CA GLN A 941 -28.40 -62.73 31.35
C GLN A 941 -29.73 -63.33 30.86
N ALA A 942 -30.67 -63.53 31.79
CA ALA A 942 -32.03 -63.95 31.46
C ALA A 942 -32.88 -62.75 31.00
N LYS A 943 -33.89 -63.04 30.17
CA LYS A 943 -34.85 -62.04 29.70
C LYS A 943 -35.65 -61.42 30.85
N ALA A 944 -35.76 -60.10 30.89
CA ALA A 944 -36.53 -59.36 31.87
C ALA A 944 -37.19 -58.11 31.27
N VAL A 945 -38.29 -57.63 31.87
CA VAL A 945 -38.81 -56.28 31.60
C VAL A 945 -37.72 -55.28 31.94
N ILE A 946 -37.49 -54.28 31.09
CA ILE A 946 -36.40 -53.32 31.30
C ILE A 946 -36.63 -52.61 32.64
N PRO A 947 -35.71 -52.70 33.62
CA PRO A 947 -35.90 -52.12 34.94
C PRO A 947 -36.01 -50.59 34.87
N SER A 948 -36.82 -49.99 35.74
CA SER A 948 -36.91 -48.53 35.83
C SER A 948 -35.58 -47.86 36.18
N ALA A 949 -34.67 -48.58 36.84
CA ALA A 949 -33.31 -48.10 37.13
C ALA A 949 -32.43 -47.95 35.87
N ASN A 950 -32.82 -48.58 34.76
CA ASN A 950 -32.13 -48.49 33.49
C ASN A 950 -32.82 -47.52 32.53
N LEU A 951 -33.93 -46.91 32.94
CA LEU A 951 -34.73 -46.01 32.12
C LEU A 951 -34.75 -44.63 32.77
N MET A 952 -34.42 -43.61 32.01
CA MET A 952 -34.40 -42.23 32.46
C MET A 952 -35.31 -41.41 31.54
N PRO A 953 -36.25 -40.62 32.09
CA PRO A 953 -37.03 -39.73 31.25
C PRO A 953 -36.14 -38.60 30.72
N GLY A 954 -36.56 -37.92 29.64
CA GLY A 954 -35.95 -36.66 29.23
C GLY A 954 -36.08 -35.57 30.30
N ARG A 955 -35.32 -34.48 30.17
CA ARG A 955 -35.39 -33.31 31.05
C ARG A 955 -36.68 -32.52 30.75
N ASP A 956 -37.34 -32.02 31.79
CA ASP A 956 -38.49 -31.11 31.72
C ASP A 956 -37.93 -29.70 31.48
N CYS A 957 -38.01 -29.23 30.24
CA CYS A 957 -37.25 -28.08 29.75
C CYS A 957 -37.95 -26.74 30.03
N ASN A 958 -39.26 -26.75 30.28
CA ASN A 958 -40.00 -25.57 30.72
C ASN A 958 -40.20 -25.50 32.26
N GLY A 959 -39.80 -26.54 32.99
CA GLY A 959 -39.76 -26.57 34.45
C GLY A 959 -41.13 -26.54 35.11
N ASN A 960 -42.19 -26.90 34.38
CA ASN A 960 -43.56 -26.81 34.89
C ASN A 960 -43.99 -28.04 35.72
N GLY A 961 -43.14 -29.08 35.77
CA GLY A 961 -43.33 -30.31 36.53
C GLY A 961 -44.16 -31.37 35.81
N ASN A 962 -44.56 -31.15 34.56
CA ASN A 962 -45.27 -32.10 33.70
C ASN A 962 -44.61 -32.17 32.32
N LEU A 963 -44.22 -33.37 31.89
CA LEU A 963 -43.74 -33.56 30.51
C LEU A 963 -44.91 -33.46 29.53
N ASP A 964 -44.95 -32.36 28.79
CA ASP A 964 -45.99 -32.03 27.81
C ASP A 964 -45.40 -31.71 26.43
N ALA A 965 -46.21 -31.19 25.50
CA ALA A 965 -45.81 -30.98 24.11
C ALA A 965 -44.60 -30.04 23.93
N CYS A 966 -44.32 -29.17 24.91
CA CYS A 966 -43.09 -28.36 24.97
C CYS A 966 -41.82 -29.20 25.31
N ASP A 967 -41.97 -30.43 25.82
CA ASP A 967 -40.87 -31.31 26.25
C ASP A 967 -40.69 -32.57 25.36
N PHE A 968 -41.55 -32.74 24.34
CA PHE A 968 -41.54 -33.94 23.49
C PHE A 968 -40.85 -33.67 22.14
N LEU A 969 -39.57 -34.03 22.04
CA LEU A 969 -38.88 -34.21 20.76
C LEU A 969 -39.15 -35.60 20.16
N GLY A 970 -39.27 -35.67 18.84
CA GLY A 970 -39.42 -36.92 18.11
C GLY A 970 -38.47 -37.01 16.93
N TRP A 971 -38.01 -38.22 16.60
CA TRP A 971 -37.20 -38.43 15.40
C TRP A 971 -38.04 -38.36 14.12
N PHE A 972 -37.59 -37.55 13.18
CA PHE A 972 -38.00 -37.60 11.77
C PHE A 972 -37.04 -38.52 11.03
N ILE A 973 -37.56 -39.51 10.30
CA ILE A 973 -36.78 -40.42 9.47
C ILE A 973 -37.52 -40.63 8.15
N ASP A 974 -36.81 -40.44 7.06
CA ASP A 974 -37.26 -40.75 5.71
C ASP A 974 -36.19 -41.57 4.96
N GLU A 975 -36.58 -42.58 4.20
CA GLU A 975 -35.66 -43.45 3.46
C GLU A 975 -36.19 -43.70 2.05
N SER A 976 -35.36 -43.40 1.05
CA SER A 976 -35.70 -43.57 -0.35
C SER A 976 -35.68 -45.05 -0.77
N PRO A 977 -36.39 -45.42 -1.85
CA PRO A 977 -36.17 -46.72 -2.49
C PRO A 977 -34.77 -46.81 -3.11
N ASN A 978 -34.35 -48.02 -3.49
CA ASN A 978 -33.15 -48.23 -4.30
C ASN A 978 -33.39 -47.76 -5.74
N TYR A 979 -32.73 -46.68 -6.15
CA TYR A 979 -32.82 -46.16 -7.51
C TYR A 979 -31.80 -46.82 -8.43
N SER A 980 -32.26 -47.40 -9.54
CA SER A 980 -31.48 -48.22 -10.47
C SER A 980 -31.85 -47.91 -11.93
N PRO A 981 -30.93 -47.99 -12.91
CA PRO A 981 -29.50 -48.32 -12.77
C PRO A 981 -28.71 -47.14 -12.20
N LEU A 982 -27.60 -47.44 -11.51
CA LEU A 982 -26.57 -46.45 -11.18
C LEU A 982 -25.57 -46.41 -12.34
N ALA A 983 -25.69 -45.42 -13.22
CA ALA A 983 -24.86 -45.27 -14.41
C ALA A 983 -24.76 -43.81 -14.87
N PHE A 984 -23.67 -43.45 -15.57
CA PHE A 984 -23.55 -42.14 -16.20
C PHE A 984 -24.77 -41.80 -17.08
N GLY A 985 -25.28 -40.59 -16.91
CA GLY A 985 -26.44 -40.08 -17.65
C GLY A 985 -27.80 -40.42 -17.02
N THR A 986 -27.85 -41.14 -15.90
CA THR A 986 -29.09 -41.33 -15.11
C THR A 986 -29.16 -40.35 -13.96
N VAL A 987 -30.25 -39.59 -13.84
CA VAL A 987 -30.50 -38.69 -12.70
C VAL A 987 -31.66 -39.25 -11.90
N HIS A 988 -31.45 -39.44 -10.60
CA HIS A 988 -32.47 -39.98 -9.70
C HIS A 988 -32.91 -38.90 -8.72
N THR A 989 -34.23 -38.77 -8.51
CA THR A 989 -34.78 -37.78 -7.57
C THR A 989 -35.61 -38.43 -6.48
N HIS A 990 -35.47 -37.90 -5.26
CA HIS A 990 -36.27 -38.30 -4.11
C HIS A 990 -36.85 -37.06 -3.43
N THR A 991 -38.16 -37.04 -3.20
CA THR A 991 -38.86 -35.88 -2.62
C THR A 991 -39.49 -36.26 -1.29
N ILE A 992 -39.13 -35.51 -0.26
CA ILE A 992 -39.78 -35.51 1.05
C ILE A 992 -40.74 -34.32 1.07
N VAL A 993 -42.03 -34.60 1.19
CA VAL A 993 -43.08 -33.56 1.13
C VAL A 993 -43.22 -32.90 2.50
N ALA A 994 -43.04 -31.57 2.54
CA ALA A 994 -43.15 -30.71 3.72
C ALA A 994 -42.60 -31.33 5.03
N PRO A 995 -41.31 -31.74 5.08
CA PRO A 995 -40.73 -32.32 6.29
C PRO A 995 -40.68 -31.27 7.42
N PRO A 996 -40.86 -31.62 8.71
CA PRO A 996 -40.75 -30.65 9.82
C PRO A 996 -39.35 -30.04 9.94
N ASN A 997 -39.21 -28.90 10.62
CA ASN A 997 -37.88 -28.34 10.84
C ASN A 997 -37.03 -29.26 11.74
N ALA A 998 -35.74 -29.33 11.41
CA ALA A 998 -34.75 -29.99 12.22
C ALA A 998 -34.34 -29.09 13.40
N VAL A 999 -34.33 -29.67 14.59
CA VAL A 999 -33.93 -29.03 15.86
C VAL A 999 -32.44 -29.28 16.16
N GLY A 1000 -31.84 -30.21 15.43
CA GLY A 1000 -30.42 -30.57 15.50
C GLY A 1000 -29.91 -31.08 14.17
N ASP A 1001 -28.70 -31.63 14.18
CA ASP A 1001 -28.06 -32.18 12.98
C ASP A 1001 -28.94 -33.15 12.20
N VAL A 1002 -28.84 -33.02 10.89
CA VAL A 1002 -29.50 -33.86 9.90
C VAL A 1002 -28.48 -34.81 9.31
N THR A 1003 -28.61 -36.08 9.68
CA THR A 1003 -27.79 -37.15 9.11
C THR A 1003 -28.40 -37.63 7.80
N LEU A 1004 -27.64 -37.48 6.71
CA LEU A 1004 -27.94 -38.01 5.39
C LEU A 1004 -27.04 -39.23 5.13
N ILE A 1005 -27.63 -40.41 4.99
CA ILE A 1005 -26.90 -41.64 4.71
C ILE A 1005 -27.19 -42.06 3.28
N PHE A 1006 -26.16 -41.97 2.43
CA PHE A 1006 -26.20 -42.45 1.05
C PHE A 1006 -25.63 -43.85 1.00
N THR A 1007 -26.36 -44.79 0.39
CA THR A 1007 -25.88 -46.16 0.17
C THR A 1007 -25.93 -46.46 -1.31
N ALA A 1008 -24.82 -46.95 -1.87
CA ALA A 1008 -24.74 -47.35 -3.27
C ALA A 1008 -24.13 -48.74 -3.46
N PHE A 1009 -24.49 -49.38 -4.56
CA PHE A 1009 -23.82 -50.55 -5.10
C PHE A 1009 -23.56 -50.29 -6.59
N GLY A 1010 -22.30 -50.19 -7.01
CA GLY A 1010 -21.93 -49.83 -8.37
C GLY A 1010 -20.42 -49.79 -8.63
N ASP A 1011 -20.07 -49.20 -9.76
CA ASP A 1011 -18.71 -48.95 -10.26
C ASP A 1011 -18.18 -47.67 -9.60
N LEU A 1012 -17.38 -47.82 -8.54
CA LEU A 1012 -17.01 -46.76 -7.57
C LEU A 1012 -15.60 -46.99 -7.01
N ASN A 1013 -14.68 -47.50 -7.84
CA ASN A 1013 -13.32 -47.84 -7.41
C ASN A 1013 -12.28 -46.74 -7.69
N THR A 1014 -12.61 -45.74 -8.51
CA THR A 1014 -11.70 -44.64 -8.86
C THR A 1014 -12.22 -43.27 -8.41
N ASP A 1015 -11.32 -42.29 -8.31
CA ASP A 1015 -11.66 -40.88 -8.05
C ASP A 1015 -12.56 -40.26 -9.12
N SER A 1016 -12.63 -40.88 -10.30
CA SER A 1016 -13.50 -40.45 -11.40
C SER A 1016 -14.91 -41.03 -11.33
N GLU A 1017 -15.17 -41.94 -10.40
CA GLU A 1017 -16.41 -42.69 -10.23
C GLU A 1017 -17.09 -42.33 -8.90
N PHE A 1018 -18.03 -41.39 -8.95
CA PHE A 1018 -18.71 -40.88 -7.76
C PHE A 1018 -20.16 -40.50 -8.07
N VAL A 1019 -20.92 -40.17 -7.03
CA VAL A 1019 -22.27 -39.62 -7.15
C VAL A 1019 -22.31 -38.24 -6.54
N THR A 1020 -22.86 -37.27 -7.26
CA THR A 1020 -23.16 -35.94 -6.71
C THR A 1020 -24.59 -35.94 -6.15
N ALA A 1021 -24.76 -35.49 -4.91
CA ALA A 1021 -26.07 -35.26 -4.31
C ALA A 1021 -26.37 -33.76 -4.17
N LEU A 1022 -27.51 -33.33 -4.71
CA LEU A 1022 -28.05 -31.99 -4.51
C LEU A 1022 -29.31 -32.04 -3.65
N LEU A 1023 -29.40 -31.20 -2.61
CA LEU A 1023 -30.62 -30.95 -1.83
C LEU A 1023 -31.20 -29.61 -2.28
N ASN A 1024 -32.40 -29.62 -2.87
CA ASN A 1024 -33.07 -28.44 -3.44
C ASN A 1024 -32.17 -27.63 -4.40
N GLY A 1025 -31.29 -28.30 -5.13
CA GLY A 1025 -30.37 -27.69 -6.10
C GLY A 1025 -29.00 -27.30 -5.55
N THR A 1026 -28.81 -27.33 -4.22
CA THR A 1026 -27.51 -27.09 -3.58
C THR A 1026 -26.80 -28.41 -3.33
N GLN A 1027 -25.53 -28.52 -3.71
CA GLN A 1027 -24.75 -29.73 -3.46
C GLN A 1027 -24.55 -29.96 -1.96
N VAL A 1028 -24.80 -31.18 -1.50
CA VAL A 1028 -24.61 -31.59 -0.10
C VAL A 1028 -23.53 -32.67 -0.03
N GLY A 1029 -22.47 -32.37 0.72
CA GLY A 1029 -21.24 -33.14 0.70
C GLY A 1029 -20.41 -32.95 -0.58
N GLY A 1030 -19.21 -33.53 -0.58
CA GLY A 1030 -18.35 -33.59 -1.77
C GLY A 1030 -18.84 -34.64 -2.78
N ASN A 1031 -17.91 -35.15 -3.58
CA ASN A 1031 -18.16 -36.32 -4.40
C ASN A 1031 -18.46 -37.52 -3.47
N LEU A 1032 -19.67 -38.07 -3.55
CA LEU A 1032 -20.06 -39.15 -2.67
C LEU A 1032 -19.40 -40.46 -3.10
N PHE A 1033 -19.10 -41.26 -2.08
CA PHE A 1033 -18.37 -42.52 -2.11
C PHE A 1033 -16.87 -42.31 -2.36
N ILE A 1034 -16.06 -42.83 -1.44
CA ILE A 1034 -14.60 -42.85 -1.57
C ILE A 1034 -14.23 -43.98 -2.53
N PRO A 1035 -13.24 -43.79 -3.41
CA PRO A 1035 -12.72 -44.83 -4.29
C PRO A 1035 -12.44 -46.11 -3.50
N GLY A 1036 -13.09 -47.19 -3.89
CA GLY A 1036 -12.99 -48.46 -3.20
C GLY A 1036 -12.89 -49.64 -4.15
N PHE A 1037 -13.77 -50.62 -3.94
CA PHE A 1037 -13.90 -51.77 -4.83
C PHE A 1037 -15.18 -51.64 -5.63
N ASP A 1038 -15.12 -51.96 -6.92
CA ASP A 1038 -16.33 -52.09 -7.71
C ASP A 1038 -17.21 -53.17 -7.13
N CYS A 1039 -18.52 -52.96 -7.28
CA CYS A 1039 -19.52 -53.97 -6.98
C CYS A 1039 -19.49 -54.42 -5.51
N ALA A 1040 -19.16 -53.47 -4.65
CA ALA A 1040 -19.35 -53.54 -3.21
C ALA A 1040 -20.42 -52.53 -2.78
N ILE A 1041 -21.06 -52.80 -1.65
CA ILE A 1041 -21.93 -51.80 -1.02
C ILE A 1041 -21.02 -50.74 -0.41
N SER A 1042 -21.15 -49.51 -0.88
CA SER A 1042 -20.49 -48.33 -0.35
C SER A 1042 -21.50 -47.44 0.36
N THR A 1043 -21.06 -46.77 1.43
CA THR A 1043 -21.90 -45.85 2.21
C THR A 1043 -21.15 -44.57 2.45
N SER A 1044 -21.81 -43.44 2.21
CA SER A 1044 -21.33 -42.11 2.56
C SER A 1044 -22.33 -41.46 3.49
N VAL A 1045 -21.84 -40.89 4.58
CA VAL A 1045 -22.65 -40.14 5.54
C VAL A 1045 -22.30 -38.67 5.39
N VAL A 1046 -23.31 -37.84 5.23
CA VAL A 1046 -23.20 -36.38 5.20
C VAL A 1046 -24.04 -35.86 6.36
N THR A 1047 -23.43 -35.11 7.26
CA THR A 1047 -24.14 -34.42 8.34
C THR A 1047 -24.30 -32.96 7.96
N LEU A 1048 -25.52 -32.45 8.05
CA LEU A 1048 -25.82 -31.02 7.88
C LEU A 1048 -26.30 -30.48 9.22
N SER A 1049 -25.94 -29.24 9.55
CA SER A 1049 -26.59 -28.57 10.69
C SER A 1049 -28.09 -28.44 10.46
N GLY A 1050 -28.88 -28.50 11.53
CA GLY A 1050 -30.32 -28.27 11.47
C GLY A 1050 -30.65 -26.94 10.78
N ALA A 1051 -29.87 -25.89 11.05
CA ALA A 1051 -30.01 -24.57 10.43
C ALA A 1051 -29.78 -24.60 8.91
N THR A 1052 -28.70 -25.24 8.45
CA THR A 1052 -28.39 -25.38 7.02
C THR A 1052 -29.49 -26.17 6.31
N TYR A 1053 -29.93 -27.30 6.87
CA TYR A 1053 -30.99 -28.10 6.29
C TYR A 1053 -32.32 -27.32 6.21
N ASN A 1054 -32.70 -26.61 7.28
CA ASN A 1054 -33.93 -25.82 7.32
C ASN A 1054 -33.90 -24.65 6.32
N ALA A 1055 -32.73 -24.00 6.15
CA ALA A 1055 -32.53 -22.95 5.16
C ALA A 1055 -32.69 -23.48 3.73
N LEU A 1056 -32.09 -24.64 3.42
CA LEU A 1056 -32.21 -25.27 2.10
C LEU A 1056 -33.62 -25.79 1.81
N LYS A 1057 -34.34 -26.24 2.85
CA LYS A 1057 -35.76 -26.58 2.76
C LYS A 1057 -36.63 -25.34 2.47
N ALA A 1058 -36.27 -24.17 3.01
CA ALA A 1058 -37.00 -22.91 2.87
C ALA A 1058 -38.53 -23.02 3.16
N GLY A 1059 -38.90 -23.85 4.13
CA GLY A 1059 -40.31 -24.10 4.51
C GLY A 1059 -41.11 -25.01 3.55
N GLY A 1060 -40.50 -25.50 2.45
CA GLY A 1060 -41.15 -26.32 1.43
C GLY A 1060 -40.77 -27.81 1.46
N ASP A 1061 -40.90 -28.46 0.31
CA ASP A 1061 -40.46 -29.85 0.09
C ASP A 1061 -38.94 -29.95 0.02
N VAL A 1062 -38.39 -31.10 0.41
CA VAL A 1062 -36.97 -31.41 0.25
C VAL A 1062 -36.79 -32.37 -0.92
N VAL A 1063 -36.01 -31.97 -1.92
CA VAL A 1063 -35.75 -32.76 -3.13
C VAL A 1063 -34.26 -33.10 -3.21
N TYR A 1064 -33.94 -34.38 -3.07
CA TYR A 1064 -32.62 -34.92 -3.37
C TYR A 1064 -32.51 -35.24 -4.87
N THR A 1065 -31.45 -34.77 -5.51
CA THR A 1065 -31.08 -35.11 -6.89
C THR A 1065 -29.72 -35.80 -6.89
N LEU A 1066 -29.67 -37.06 -7.31
CA LEU A 1066 -28.49 -37.92 -7.29
C LEU A 1066 -28.01 -38.17 -8.73
N THR A 1067 -26.79 -37.72 -9.03
CA THR A 1067 -26.22 -37.75 -10.39
C THR A 1067 -24.87 -38.47 -10.39
N PRO A 1068 -24.75 -39.64 -11.05
CA PRO A 1068 -23.48 -40.35 -11.21
C PRO A 1068 -22.54 -39.61 -12.18
N SER A 1069 -21.24 -39.64 -11.89
CA SER A 1069 -20.19 -39.08 -12.74
C SER A 1069 -20.02 -39.85 -14.04
N SER A 1070 -19.22 -39.31 -14.97
CA SER A 1070 -18.91 -39.98 -16.25
C SER A 1070 -18.08 -41.25 -16.12
N GLY A 1071 -17.45 -41.49 -14.96
CA GLY A 1071 -16.75 -42.74 -14.67
C GLY A 1071 -17.69 -43.89 -14.35
N VAL A 1072 -18.86 -43.64 -13.76
CA VAL A 1072 -19.73 -44.72 -13.22
C VAL A 1072 -20.43 -45.50 -14.34
N SER A 1073 -20.05 -46.77 -14.52
CA SER A 1073 -20.69 -47.68 -15.49
C SER A 1073 -21.72 -48.61 -14.86
N GLY A 1074 -22.95 -48.59 -15.37
CA GLY A 1074 -24.00 -49.53 -14.96
C GLY A 1074 -23.75 -50.98 -15.38
N THR A 1075 -22.78 -51.27 -16.24
CA THR A 1075 -22.55 -52.64 -16.75
C THR A 1075 -21.35 -53.34 -16.12
N GLN A 1076 -20.50 -52.61 -15.42
CA GLN A 1076 -19.26 -53.13 -14.83
C GLN A 1076 -19.54 -54.22 -13.78
N CYS A 1077 -20.63 -54.07 -13.02
CA CYS A 1077 -21.03 -54.99 -11.97
C CYS A 1077 -21.90 -56.16 -12.46
N GLY A 1078 -21.27 -57.08 -13.18
CA GLY A 1078 -21.88 -58.36 -13.58
C GLY A 1078 -22.77 -58.28 -14.82
N GLY A 1079 -22.67 -57.22 -15.62
CA GLY A 1079 -23.34 -57.08 -16.91
C GLY A 1079 -24.84 -56.77 -16.86
N ASN A 1080 -25.44 -56.62 -15.67
CA ASN A 1080 -26.85 -56.25 -15.50
C ASN A 1080 -26.98 -54.88 -14.80
N PRO A 1081 -27.30 -53.81 -15.56
CA PRO A 1081 -27.53 -52.48 -14.99
C PRO A 1081 -28.59 -52.40 -13.90
N ALA A 1082 -29.60 -53.29 -13.93
CA ALA A 1082 -30.63 -53.31 -12.90
C ALA A 1082 -30.12 -53.79 -11.51
N ALA A 1083 -28.89 -54.28 -11.42
CA ALA A 1083 -28.27 -54.69 -10.16
C ALA A 1083 -27.56 -53.54 -9.43
N THR A 1084 -27.24 -52.44 -10.11
CA THR A 1084 -26.60 -51.26 -9.50
C THR A 1084 -27.64 -50.26 -9.01
N TYR A 1085 -27.41 -49.64 -7.85
CA TYR A 1085 -28.36 -48.68 -7.26
C TYR A 1085 -27.72 -47.65 -6.33
N VAL A 1086 -28.46 -46.57 -6.05
CA VAL A 1086 -28.21 -45.62 -4.97
C VAL A 1086 -29.50 -45.31 -4.20
N ARG A 1087 -29.39 -45.03 -2.91
CA ARG A 1087 -30.49 -44.54 -2.06
C ARG A 1087 -29.98 -43.53 -1.02
N VAL A 1088 -30.89 -42.74 -0.48
CA VAL A 1088 -30.65 -41.77 0.60
C VAL A 1088 -31.58 -42.04 1.78
N ARG A 1089 -31.07 -41.87 3.00
CA ARG A 1089 -31.84 -41.85 4.24
C ARG A 1089 -31.57 -40.56 4.99
N THR A 1090 -32.62 -39.85 5.39
CA THR A 1090 -32.57 -38.59 6.15
C THR A 1090 -33.09 -38.84 7.56
N ALA A 1091 -32.34 -38.43 8.59
CA ALA A 1091 -32.74 -38.59 9.99
C ALA A 1091 -32.35 -37.37 10.84
N TYR A 1092 -33.26 -36.87 11.68
CA TYR A 1092 -33.03 -35.75 12.61
C TYR A 1092 -34.09 -35.63 13.71
N LEU A 1093 -33.81 -34.85 14.75
CA LEU A 1093 -34.78 -34.50 15.81
C LEU A 1093 -35.72 -33.37 15.36
N ARG A 1094 -37.01 -33.53 15.62
CA ARG A 1094 -38.05 -32.50 15.38
C ARG A 1094 -38.89 -32.24 16.63
N ILE A 1095 -39.43 -31.03 16.72
CA ILE A 1095 -40.53 -30.68 17.62
C ILE A 1095 -41.81 -31.41 17.18
N LEU A 1096 -42.57 -31.97 18.12
CA LEU A 1096 -43.82 -32.69 17.83
C LEU A 1096 -45.07 -31.80 17.81
N SER A 1097 -44.98 -30.53 18.26
CA SER A 1097 -46.05 -29.51 18.25
C SER A 1097 -45.94 -28.54 17.05
N GLN A 1098 -46.96 -27.69 16.82
CA GLN A 1098 -46.95 -26.67 15.75
C GLN A 1098 -46.08 -25.46 16.16
N ASP A 1099 -45.22 -25.05 15.24
CA ASP A 1099 -44.40 -23.83 15.28
C ASP A 1099 -44.74 -23.06 14.00
N GLN A 1100 -45.73 -22.17 14.07
CA GLN A 1100 -46.29 -21.47 12.89
C GLN A 1100 -45.42 -20.32 12.43
N ASN A 1101 -44.73 -19.65 13.35
CA ASN A 1101 -43.82 -18.56 13.02
C ASN A 1101 -42.39 -19.05 12.71
N ASN A 1102 -42.16 -20.35 12.87
CA ASN A 1102 -41.00 -21.09 12.40
C ASN A 1102 -39.71 -20.67 13.12
N ASN A 1103 -39.82 -20.27 14.39
CA ASN A 1103 -38.72 -19.77 15.22
C ASN A 1103 -38.07 -20.86 16.11
N LEU A 1104 -38.47 -22.11 15.94
CA LEU A 1104 -37.98 -23.29 16.68
C LEU A 1104 -38.37 -23.32 18.17
N ILE A 1105 -39.32 -22.47 18.56
CA ILE A 1105 -40.03 -22.53 19.83
C ILE A 1105 -41.47 -22.92 19.46
N PRO A 1106 -42.07 -23.95 20.07
CA PRO A 1106 -43.48 -24.23 19.79
C PRO A 1106 -44.34 -23.01 20.14
N ASP A 1107 -45.36 -22.69 19.33
CA ASP A 1107 -46.18 -21.47 19.51
C ASP A 1107 -46.79 -21.37 20.94
N GLU A 1108 -47.01 -22.51 21.59
CA GLU A 1108 -47.53 -22.63 22.95
C GLU A 1108 -46.51 -22.33 24.05
N CYS A 1109 -45.22 -22.16 23.70
CA CYS A 1109 -44.10 -21.90 24.61
C CYS A 1109 -43.46 -20.50 24.41
N GLU A 1110 -44.05 -19.61 23.59
CA GLU A 1110 -43.54 -18.25 23.35
C GLU A 1110 -44.13 -17.19 24.30
N THR A 1111 -43.29 -16.24 24.75
CA THR A 1111 -43.71 -15.02 25.48
C THR A 1111 -43.39 -13.75 24.66
N PRO A 1112 -44.24 -12.70 24.65
CA PRO A 1112 -44.14 -11.58 23.67
C PRO A 1112 -42.96 -10.62 23.92
N ALA A 1113 -42.36 -10.07 22.85
CA ALA A 1113 -41.20 -9.18 22.87
C ALA A 1113 -41.53 -7.67 22.85
N GLY A 1114 -40.87 -6.89 23.72
CA GLY A 1114 -40.48 -5.46 23.59
C GLY A 1114 -41.58 -4.37 23.63
N CYS A 1115 -41.35 -3.29 24.38
CA CYS A 1115 -42.30 -2.18 24.59
C CYS A 1115 -41.80 -0.86 23.95
N PRO A 1116 -42.22 -0.50 22.72
CA PRO A 1116 -41.82 0.75 22.09
C PRO A 1116 -42.31 1.98 22.88
N GLY A 1117 -41.43 2.96 23.07
CA GLY A 1117 -41.68 4.20 23.80
C GLY A 1117 -41.35 4.15 25.30
N ASP A 1118 -41.10 2.99 25.90
CA ASP A 1118 -40.73 2.87 27.32
C ASP A 1118 -39.21 3.03 27.44
N MET A 1119 -38.75 4.25 27.69
CA MET A 1119 -37.34 4.65 27.64
C MET A 1119 -36.65 4.47 29.00
N ASN A 1120 -37.41 4.28 30.07
CA ASN A 1120 -36.89 3.97 31.40
C ASN A 1120 -37.07 2.47 31.78
N CYS A 1121 -37.79 1.70 30.97
CA CYS A 1121 -38.07 0.27 31.09
C CYS A 1121 -38.80 -0.11 32.38
N ASP A 1122 -39.72 0.74 32.83
CA ASP A 1122 -40.57 0.49 33.99
C ASP A 1122 -41.90 -0.20 33.66
N GLY A 1123 -42.13 -0.49 32.37
CA GLY A 1123 -43.32 -1.16 31.85
C GLY A 1123 -44.46 -0.20 31.46
N SER A 1124 -44.22 1.12 31.51
CA SER A 1124 -45.17 2.15 31.10
C SER A 1124 -44.52 3.13 30.15
N VAL A 1125 -45.29 3.66 29.19
CA VAL A 1125 -44.88 4.80 28.36
C VAL A 1125 -45.59 6.02 28.91
N ASP A 1126 -44.90 6.88 29.65
CA ASP A 1126 -45.50 8.07 30.26
C ASP A 1126 -44.62 9.34 30.16
N PHE A 1127 -44.86 10.31 31.04
CA PHE A 1127 -44.13 11.58 30.98
C PHE A 1127 -42.68 11.46 31.44
N ASP A 1128 -42.35 10.43 32.22
CA ASP A 1128 -41.00 10.18 32.71
C ASP A 1128 -40.07 9.65 31.58
N ASP A 1129 -40.65 9.18 30.48
CA ASP A 1129 -39.91 8.74 29.27
C ASP A 1129 -39.54 9.87 28.33
N ILE A 1130 -40.18 11.04 28.42
CA ILE A 1130 -40.00 12.14 27.46
C ILE A 1130 -38.59 12.68 27.48
N ASP A 1131 -38.04 12.93 28.67
CA ASP A 1131 -36.69 13.48 28.80
C ASP A 1131 -35.64 12.50 28.25
N LEU A 1132 -35.86 11.20 28.46
CA LEU A 1132 -34.98 10.13 27.95
C LEU A 1132 -35.13 9.93 26.44
N PHE A 1133 -36.35 10.02 25.90
CA PHE A 1133 -36.59 9.99 24.46
C PHE A 1133 -35.90 11.17 23.76
N VAL A 1134 -36.03 12.38 24.31
CA VAL A 1134 -35.37 13.58 23.77
C VAL A 1134 -33.85 13.47 23.91
N GLU A 1135 -33.35 12.89 24.99
CA GLU A 1135 -31.93 12.60 25.16
C GLU A 1135 -31.44 11.59 24.10
N ALA A 1136 -32.22 10.55 23.79
CA ALA A 1136 -31.88 9.51 22.81
C ALA A 1136 -31.69 10.04 21.38
N LEU A 1137 -32.39 11.12 20.99
CA LEU A 1137 -32.19 11.81 19.71
C LEU A 1137 -30.76 12.39 19.54
N GLY A 1138 -30.04 12.59 20.66
CA GLY A 1138 -28.65 13.02 20.68
C GLY A 1138 -27.63 11.89 20.43
N TYR A 1139 -28.07 10.63 20.41
CA TYR A 1139 -27.22 9.44 20.29
C TYR A 1139 -27.52 8.68 18.99
N ALA A 1140 -26.96 9.16 17.88
CA ALA A 1140 -27.14 8.53 16.57
C ALA A 1140 -26.73 7.04 16.59
N GLY A 1141 -27.67 6.15 16.25
CA GLY A 1141 -27.47 4.70 16.28
C GLY A 1141 -27.21 4.11 17.68
N GLY A 1142 -27.57 4.84 18.75
CA GLY A 1142 -27.37 4.41 20.15
C GLY A 1142 -25.92 4.46 20.65
N ALA A 1143 -25.00 5.02 19.87
CA ALA A 1143 -23.58 5.04 20.20
C ALA A 1143 -23.30 5.92 21.44
N GLY A 1144 -22.96 5.28 22.57
CA GLY A 1144 -22.69 5.96 23.84
C GLY A 1144 -23.89 6.13 24.77
N TRP A 1145 -25.02 5.46 24.48
CA TRP A 1145 -26.24 5.54 25.29
C TRP A 1145 -25.99 5.13 26.76
N PRO A 1146 -26.29 5.99 27.76
CA PRO A 1146 -25.86 5.78 29.14
C PRO A 1146 -26.77 4.86 29.97
N TYR A 1147 -27.87 4.33 29.41
CA TYR A 1147 -28.87 3.52 30.12
C TYR A 1147 -28.87 2.05 29.65
N PRO A 1148 -27.98 1.18 30.15
CA PRO A 1148 -27.79 -0.19 29.63
C PRO A 1148 -28.94 -1.16 29.92
N ASN A 1149 -29.80 -0.83 30.89
CA ASN A 1149 -30.96 -1.65 31.24
C ASN A 1149 -32.21 -1.28 30.44
N CYS A 1150 -32.13 -0.23 29.59
CA CYS A 1150 -33.21 0.13 28.70
C CYS A 1150 -32.70 0.38 27.29
N PRO A 1151 -33.08 -0.46 26.30
CA PRO A 1151 -32.54 -0.37 24.96
C PRO A 1151 -32.83 1.00 24.34
N TRP A 1152 -31.80 1.61 23.73
CA TRP A 1152 -31.99 2.80 22.89
C TRP A 1152 -33.04 2.55 21.79
N SER A 1153 -33.14 1.32 21.29
CA SER A 1153 -34.12 0.89 20.29
C SER A 1153 -35.58 0.99 20.75
N ASN A 1154 -35.86 1.14 22.05
CA ASN A 1154 -37.22 1.45 22.50
C ASN A 1154 -37.69 2.82 21.99
N GLY A 1155 -36.77 3.70 21.60
CA GLY A 1155 -37.06 4.99 20.99
C GLY A 1155 -37.51 4.91 19.53
N ASP A 1156 -37.36 3.76 18.86
CA ASP A 1156 -37.88 3.56 17.50
C ASP A 1156 -39.38 3.26 17.60
N CYS A 1157 -40.16 4.34 17.67
CA CYS A 1157 -41.60 4.26 17.87
C CYS A 1157 -42.35 4.05 16.55
N ASN A 1158 -41.69 4.26 15.41
CA ASN A 1158 -42.30 4.15 14.09
C ASN A 1158 -41.96 2.81 13.38
N GLY A 1159 -40.95 2.09 13.88
CA GLY A 1159 -40.54 0.75 13.45
C GLY A 1159 -39.62 0.72 12.23
N ASP A 1160 -38.91 1.82 11.94
CA ASP A 1160 -37.98 1.92 10.82
C ASP A 1160 -36.52 1.57 11.20
N ASN A 1161 -36.30 1.18 12.45
CA ASN A 1161 -35.02 0.85 13.10
C ASN A 1161 -34.07 2.05 13.27
N ASP A 1162 -34.60 3.28 13.32
CA ASP A 1162 -33.83 4.47 13.65
C ASP A 1162 -34.54 5.29 14.75
N VAL A 1163 -33.80 6.11 15.50
CA VAL A 1163 -34.40 6.99 16.53
C VAL A 1163 -34.06 8.44 16.17
N THR A 1164 -35.02 9.10 15.54
CA THR A 1164 -34.87 10.42 14.94
C THR A 1164 -36.07 11.33 15.26
N PHE A 1165 -36.05 12.55 14.72
CA PHE A 1165 -37.18 13.48 14.90
C PHE A 1165 -38.49 12.94 14.30
N ASP A 1166 -38.42 11.98 13.38
CA ASP A 1166 -39.59 11.36 12.75
C ASP A 1166 -40.36 10.44 13.73
N ASP A 1167 -39.72 10.00 14.82
CA ASP A 1167 -40.32 9.17 15.87
C ASP A 1167 -41.16 9.95 16.88
N ILE A 1168 -41.03 11.29 16.92
CA ILE A 1168 -41.69 12.14 17.93
C ILE A 1168 -43.22 11.99 17.88
N ASP A 1169 -43.81 12.01 16.68
CA ASP A 1169 -45.26 11.91 16.54
C ASP A 1169 -45.78 10.52 16.95
N ALA A 1170 -44.98 9.46 16.72
CA ALA A 1170 -45.29 8.08 17.12
C ALA A 1170 -45.12 7.88 18.63
N PHE A 1171 -44.05 8.40 19.21
CA PHE A 1171 -43.79 8.39 20.65
C PHE A 1171 -44.88 9.13 21.43
N VAL A 1172 -45.28 10.33 20.99
CA VAL A 1172 -46.36 11.10 21.62
C VAL A 1172 -47.70 10.36 21.57
N ALA A 1173 -47.93 9.53 20.55
CA ALA A 1173 -49.12 8.70 20.44
C ALA A 1173 -49.13 7.51 21.42
N LEU A 1174 -47.95 7.11 21.93
CA LEU A 1174 -47.78 6.01 22.87
C LEU A 1174 -47.87 6.45 24.35
N ILE A 1175 -47.73 7.74 24.66
CA ILE A 1175 -47.87 8.27 26.03
C ILE A 1175 -49.23 7.89 26.64
N GLY A 1176 -49.17 7.13 27.74
CA GLY A 1176 -50.31 6.52 28.44
C GLY A 1176 -50.48 5.02 28.20
N SER A 1177 -49.57 4.36 27.48
CA SER A 1177 -49.58 2.92 27.23
C SER A 1177 -48.91 2.14 28.37
N SER A 1178 -49.36 0.91 28.62
CA SER A 1178 -48.77 -0.01 29.60
C SER A 1178 -48.45 -1.34 28.92
N CYS A 1179 -47.27 -1.88 29.15
CA CYS A 1179 -46.80 -3.13 28.55
C CYS A 1179 -46.99 -4.35 29.48
N PRO A 1180 -47.25 -5.54 28.94
CA PRO A 1180 -47.57 -6.75 29.72
C PRO A 1180 -46.37 -7.40 30.42
#